data_AF-A0A1A9GPM5-F1
#
_entry.id   AF-A0A1A9GPM5-F1
#
_cell.length_a   1.000
_cell.length_b   1.000
_cell.length_c   1.000
_cell.angle_alpha   90.00
_cell.angle_beta   90.00
_cell.angle_gamma   90.00
#
_symmetry.space_group_name_H-M   'P 1'
#
loop_
_entity.id
_entity.type
_entity.pdbx_description
1 polymer ?
#
loop_
_entity_poly.entity_id
_entity_poly.type
_entity_poly.pdbx_seq_one_letter_code
_entity_poly.pdbx_strand_id
1 'polypeptide(L)'
;METAPLKSFATWARTALIREVTARIAAVLAPASSERVEQPKAVAALEKTVTAAGGGDKGRAAVADKVAYTWFNRIIALRFMDANGYTGIGVVSPQAGVEVGQPEILAEAKRGVIDAEIVSDVIRSTVAGLLDGTRASRDPQGEAYALLLEAYCNYWHKAMPFMFEREGDFTELLIPANLLADDSVLNRSVKVLTEQVCKDVEVIGWLYQFYIEERKEEIFGGFKKKRRAGAEEIPAATQLFTPDWIVRYLVENSLGRLWMLNRPSSGLAKQMDFHVTPVGEEVDFLKITRPEDLKVIDPACGSGHMLTYAFDLLYAIYEEEGYGPAEIPGLILTHNLHGAEIDPRAGALAAFALTMKARGKQRMFFRRQIRPNICVVEPIRFGPEELDILVTRGSDRDREIAFWNQFERADLMGALIEPSAGASRTARATVASRGTGDDDLLSDAVFSRAGQVVKQAEALSAKYAVVVTNPPYMGAGNMSGELSDLVKDAYPREKQDLYACFIARATRLAHNSGVVAMIVGDTWMTIKSFEDFRGDLLKHRTLHSFVHLRDVSLHADTFGANAAFVFTNRPASHGHDCIFVRLDPLNEEVKRQRLLEAIRMDSCDWAYHLDADFTAIPGAPIAYWADPHVVQLYSGSLIGDKFDIKAGVGTRNDDLFMRFHWEVSAKRVGRGKRWVLTDKAGEFRKWYAGFIYVMDWENDGYRIKNYRNPDGSLKSRPQNVQYMFREGVTWGKVGAGATSFRWRPEGHGFNDAAPAIFGSGAFDLLAQLNSHVGRQLVEVKGSTMNVQTGMVAELPIVEFDSDTAGSLRSLSTRAVELSKGDWDTQETSPNFAASELVAKSTNYGSLATAFEQMVVARRDAVRAMMSIEAAVNDAMNRAAGLPTDSAPKGQSACSLLADPAFRFSRRAEGAVPRLERQDAMVDLVSYAVGCMLGRYSLDEPGLILADQGATLQDYLTKVPSPSFMPDADNVIPIVEGDWFEDDIVEKFRQFLRATFGEQHFEENLRFVAESLDVKNLRDYFLKSFYEDHWKRYRKRPIYWLFSSPKGSFNALVYMHRYTPSTVSTVLNEYLREFQAKLKASLAHAERSHNAKEADRLRKVLLELGEYEHDVLYPLASQNIAIDLDDGVKTNYPKFGGALKKIPGLEASE
;
A
#
# COMPACT_ATOMS: atom_id res chain seq x y z
N MET A 1 -4.73 26.48 6.28
CA MET A 1 -4.11 26.94 5.02
C MET A 1 -4.68 26.11 3.88
N GLU A 2 -5.10 26.70 2.77
CA GLU A 2 -5.50 25.92 1.58
C GLU A 2 -4.24 25.40 0.87
N THR A 3 -4.03 24.09 0.85
CA THR A 3 -2.80 23.46 0.31
C THR A 3 -2.86 23.13 -1.18
N ALA A 4 -4.05 23.08 -1.78
CA ALA A 4 -4.22 22.72 -3.18
C ALA A 4 -3.50 23.67 -4.18
N PRO A 5 -3.53 25.02 -4.01
CA PRO A 5 -2.78 25.92 -4.86
C PRO A 5 -1.25 25.76 -4.71
N LEU A 6 -0.78 25.51 -3.49
CA LEU A 6 0.63 25.25 -3.17
C LEU A 6 1.13 23.98 -3.86
N LYS A 7 0.32 22.91 -3.82
CA LYS A 7 0.62 21.63 -4.47
C LYS A 7 0.75 21.79 -5.98
N SER A 8 -0.27 22.37 -6.62
CA SER A 8 -0.27 22.62 -8.06
C SER A 8 0.95 23.43 -8.52
N PHE A 9 1.31 24.47 -7.76
CA PHE A 9 2.48 25.29 -8.06
C PHE A 9 3.81 24.53 -7.91
N ALA A 10 4.03 23.83 -6.79
CA ALA A 10 5.29 23.14 -6.53
C ALA A 10 5.58 22.04 -7.56
N THR A 11 4.58 21.23 -7.90
CA THR A 11 4.69 20.17 -8.92
C THR A 11 5.01 20.76 -10.30
N TRP A 12 4.32 21.83 -10.69
CA TRP A 12 4.61 22.53 -11.94
C TRP A 12 6.01 23.18 -11.95
N ALA A 13 6.40 23.82 -10.84
CA ALA A 13 7.68 24.54 -10.72
C ALA A 13 8.87 23.59 -10.84
N ARG A 14 8.76 22.35 -10.35
CA ARG A 14 9.76 21.29 -10.56
C ARG A 14 10.04 21.07 -12.03
N THR A 15 9.00 20.77 -12.80
CA THR A 15 9.14 20.47 -14.24
C THR A 15 9.65 21.68 -15.01
N ALA A 16 9.18 22.89 -14.69
CA ALA A 16 9.62 24.13 -15.33
C ALA A 16 11.11 24.40 -15.08
N LEU A 17 11.57 24.36 -13.83
CA LEU A 17 12.95 24.66 -13.45
C LEU A 17 13.93 23.61 -13.98
N ILE A 18 13.58 22.32 -13.93
CA ILE A 18 14.44 21.26 -14.51
C ILE A 18 14.66 21.52 -15.99
N ARG A 19 13.61 21.89 -16.73
CA ARG A 19 13.70 22.22 -18.16
C ARG A 19 14.58 23.44 -18.41
N GLU A 20 14.38 24.51 -17.66
CA GLU A 20 15.15 25.77 -17.81
C GLU A 20 16.63 25.59 -17.47
N VAL A 21 16.92 24.92 -16.37
CA VAL A 21 18.30 24.60 -15.95
C VAL A 21 18.97 23.65 -16.94
N THR A 22 18.26 22.65 -17.45
CA THR A 22 18.79 21.74 -18.49
C THR A 22 19.20 22.52 -19.75
N ALA A 23 18.36 23.46 -20.19
CA ALA A 23 18.68 24.31 -21.32
C ALA A 23 19.91 25.19 -21.02
N ARG A 24 20.05 25.71 -19.80
CA ARG A 24 21.19 26.52 -19.38
C ARG A 24 22.49 25.71 -19.31
N ILE A 25 22.45 24.47 -18.79
CA ILE A 25 23.59 23.54 -18.81
C ILE A 25 24.07 23.32 -20.25
N ALA A 26 23.14 23.09 -21.19
CA ALA A 26 23.47 22.90 -22.59
C ALA A 26 24.12 24.15 -23.21
N ALA A 27 23.63 25.35 -22.87
CA ALA A 27 24.19 26.61 -23.34
C ALA A 27 25.60 26.87 -22.79
N VAL A 28 25.80 26.73 -21.47
CA VAL A 28 27.08 26.98 -20.78
C VAL A 28 28.16 25.98 -21.21
N LEU A 29 27.80 24.72 -21.42
CA LEU A 29 28.75 23.69 -21.84
C LEU A 29 29.01 23.67 -23.36
N ALA A 30 28.35 24.53 -24.15
CA ALA A 30 28.60 24.60 -25.58
C ALA A 30 30.06 25.01 -25.89
N PRO A 31 30.70 24.48 -26.94
CA PRO A 31 32.10 24.81 -27.27
C PRO A 31 32.37 26.30 -27.50
N ALA A 32 31.35 27.05 -27.95
CA ALA A 32 31.44 28.49 -28.25
C ALA A 32 30.77 29.38 -27.19
N SER A 33 30.51 28.87 -25.98
CA SER A 33 29.94 29.65 -24.87
C SER A 33 30.89 30.75 -24.41
N SER A 34 30.36 31.95 -24.17
CA SER A 34 31.12 33.08 -23.61
C SER A 34 31.54 32.82 -22.16
N GLU A 35 30.72 32.07 -21.41
CA GLU A 35 30.98 31.69 -20.01
C GLU A 35 32.26 30.85 -19.85
N ARG A 36 32.68 30.11 -20.88
CA ARG A 36 33.98 29.39 -20.89
C ARG A 36 35.19 30.33 -20.84
N VAL A 37 35.04 31.56 -21.32
CA VAL A 37 36.09 32.59 -21.32
C VAL A 37 35.98 33.48 -20.08
N GLU A 38 34.75 33.88 -19.74
CA GLU A 38 34.47 34.79 -18.63
C GLU A 38 34.60 34.12 -17.26
N GLN A 39 34.25 32.83 -17.13
CA GLN A 39 34.22 32.09 -15.87
C GLN A 39 34.80 30.65 -15.99
N PRO A 40 36.06 30.48 -16.42
CA PRO A 40 36.63 29.17 -16.75
C PRO A 40 36.67 28.19 -15.56
N LYS A 41 36.83 28.69 -14.34
CA LYS A 41 36.85 27.85 -13.12
C LYS A 41 35.47 27.24 -12.81
N ALA A 42 34.41 28.03 -12.94
CA ALA A 42 33.04 27.57 -12.67
C ALA A 42 32.57 26.56 -13.72
N VAL A 43 32.92 26.77 -15.00
CA VAL A 43 32.63 25.79 -16.07
C VAL A 43 33.36 24.46 -15.83
N ALA A 44 34.64 24.50 -15.43
CA ALA A 44 35.38 23.27 -15.11
C ALA A 44 34.77 22.51 -13.92
N ALA A 45 34.25 23.23 -12.92
CA ALA A 45 33.54 22.63 -11.79
C ALA A 45 32.22 21.96 -12.22
N LEU A 46 31.46 22.60 -13.12
CA LEU A 46 30.26 22.00 -13.72
C LEU A 46 30.58 20.71 -14.48
N GLU A 47 31.60 20.71 -15.33
CA GLU A 47 32.00 19.53 -16.11
C GLU A 47 32.44 18.36 -15.21
N LYS A 48 33.21 18.66 -14.15
CA LYS A 48 33.62 17.68 -13.14
C LYS A 48 32.41 17.08 -12.43
N THR A 49 31.42 17.90 -12.07
CA THR A 49 30.20 17.44 -11.38
C THR A 49 29.32 16.58 -12.29
N VAL A 50 29.16 16.98 -13.56
CA VAL A 50 28.45 16.16 -14.56
C VAL A 50 29.12 14.81 -14.76
N THR A 51 30.46 14.77 -14.80
CA THR A 51 31.21 13.53 -14.94
C THR A 51 31.07 12.64 -13.72
N ALA A 52 31.17 13.21 -12.51
CA ALA A 52 30.98 12.47 -11.26
C ALA A 52 29.56 11.89 -11.12
N ALA A 53 28.54 12.55 -11.68
CA ALA A 53 27.15 12.11 -11.69
C ALA A 53 26.82 11.06 -12.79
N GLY A 54 27.84 10.46 -13.41
CA GLY A 54 27.68 9.40 -14.42
C GLY A 54 27.88 9.85 -15.88
N GLY A 55 28.23 11.12 -16.10
CA GLY A 55 28.59 11.67 -17.42
C GLY A 55 27.44 11.72 -18.44
N GLY A 56 27.73 12.31 -19.61
CA GLY A 56 26.78 12.39 -20.71
C GLY A 56 25.44 13.03 -20.31
N ASP A 57 24.34 12.44 -20.77
CA ASP A 57 22.99 12.96 -20.49
C ASP A 57 22.52 12.60 -19.07
N LYS A 58 22.96 11.47 -18.52
CA LYS A 58 22.64 11.04 -17.15
C LYS A 58 23.21 12.02 -16.13
N GLY A 59 24.49 12.38 -16.26
CA GLY A 59 25.14 13.36 -15.40
C GLY A 59 24.53 14.75 -15.53
N ARG A 60 24.19 15.18 -16.75
CA ARG A 60 23.51 16.46 -16.99
C ARG A 60 22.13 16.52 -16.34
N ALA A 61 21.34 15.45 -16.45
CA ALA A 61 20.02 15.36 -15.83
C ALA A 61 20.09 15.40 -14.30
N ALA A 62 21.06 14.69 -13.69
CA ALA A 62 21.26 14.70 -12.23
C ALA A 62 21.68 16.09 -11.72
N VAL A 63 22.57 16.78 -12.44
CA VAL A 63 22.95 18.17 -12.10
C VAL A 63 21.77 19.12 -12.30
N ALA A 64 20.97 18.95 -13.36
CA ALA A 64 19.80 19.78 -13.61
C ALA A 64 18.76 19.66 -12.48
N ASP A 65 18.46 18.44 -12.01
CA ASP A 65 17.55 18.21 -10.89
C ASP A 65 18.06 18.87 -9.60
N LYS A 66 19.35 18.69 -9.28
CA LYS A 66 19.98 19.32 -8.11
C LYS A 66 19.91 20.84 -8.16
N VAL A 67 20.26 21.45 -9.29
CA VAL A 67 20.35 22.91 -9.43
C VAL A 67 18.96 23.55 -9.54
N ALA A 68 18.02 22.92 -10.25
CA ALA A 68 16.62 23.34 -10.28
C ALA A 68 16.03 23.39 -8.87
N TYR A 69 16.37 22.40 -8.06
CA TYR A 69 15.98 22.37 -6.66
C TYR A 69 16.59 23.53 -5.86
N THR A 70 17.91 23.77 -5.98
CA THR A 70 18.59 24.89 -5.31
C THR A 70 17.92 26.22 -5.63
N TRP A 71 17.58 26.46 -6.90
CA TRP A 71 16.91 27.69 -7.33
C TRP A 71 15.46 27.78 -6.83
N PHE A 72 14.73 26.67 -6.81
CA PHE A 72 13.41 26.62 -6.18
C PHE A 72 13.51 27.10 -4.72
N ASN A 73 14.40 26.52 -3.92
CA ASN A 73 14.59 26.90 -2.51
C ASN A 73 14.94 28.38 -2.35
N ARG A 74 15.87 28.92 -3.16
CA ARG A 74 16.28 30.34 -3.10
C ARG A 74 15.13 31.28 -3.40
N ILE A 75 14.37 31.01 -4.46
CA ILE A 75 13.23 31.85 -4.87
C ILE A 75 12.15 31.84 -3.79
N ILE A 76 11.82 30.66 -3.24
CA ILE A 76 10.82 30.53 -2.18
C ILE A 76 11.28 31.20 -0.88
N ALA A 77 12.56 31.05 -0.50
CA ALA A 77 13.13 31.71 0.67
C ALA A 77 13.09 33.25 0.53
N LEU A 78 13.54 33.79 -0.62
CA LEU A 78 13.49 35.23 -0.89
C LEU A 78 12.05 35.74 -0.96
N ARG A 79 11.13 34.99 -1.58
CA ARG A 79 9.70 35.35 -1.60
C ARG A 79 9.12 35.41 -0.18
N PHE A 80 9.42 34.43 0.66
CA PHE A 80 9.00 34.42 2.06
C PHE A 80 9.53 35.63 2.81
N MET A 81 10.81 35.98 2.59
CA MET A 81 11.45 37.13 3.21
C MET A 81 10.85 38.46 2.72
N ASP A 82 10.60 38.61 1.42
CA ASP A 82 9.93 39.78 0.85
C ASP A 82 8.53 39.97 1.46
N ALA A 83 7.73 38.90 1.52
CA ALA A 83 6.37 38.92 2.06
C ALA A 83 6.32 39.32 3.55
N ASN A 84 7.42 39.13 4.28
CA ASN A 84 7.57 39.54 5.67
C ASN A 84 8.38 40.84 5.85
N GLY A 85 8.78 41.50 4.76
CA GLY A 85 9.55 42.75 4.77
C GLY A 85 10.99 42.60 5.31
N TYR A 86 11.59 41.41 5.17
CA TYR A 86 12.93 41.12 5.69
C TYR A 86 14.05 41.53 4.74
N THR A 87 13.77 41.62 3.44
CA THR A 87 14.72 42.00 2.39
C THR A 87 14.89 43.52 2.23
N GLY A 88 13.95 44.32 2.73
CA GLY A 88 13.94 45.79 2.60
C GLY A 88 13.42 46.27 1.24
N ILE A 89 13.80 45.61 0.15
CA ILE A 89 13.28 45.78 -1.22
C ILE A 89 12.80 44.42 -1.75
N GLY A 90 11.69 44.39 -2.49
CA GLY A 90 11.18 43.17 -3.12
C GLY A 90 12.16 42.60 -4.14
N VAL A 91 12.89 41.55 -3.76
CA VAL A 91 13.87 40.88 -4.62
C VAL A 91 13.18 39.99 -5.64
N VAL A 92 12.16 39.27 -5.19
CA VAL A 92 11.29 38.39 -5.99
C VAL A 92 9.94 39.08 -6.21
N SER A 93 9.52 39.90 -5.26
CA SER A 93 8.18 40.49 -5.21
C SER A 93 8.13 41.84 -5.91
N PRO A 94 6.99 42.20 -6.52
CA PRO A 94 6.77 43.55 -7.03
C PRO A 94 6.68 44.58 -5.88
N GLN A 95 6.69 45.87 -6.25
CA GLN A 95 6.55 46.97 -5.30
C GLN A 95 5.25 46.85 -4.49
N ALA A 96 5.29 47.24 -3.22
CA ALA A 96 4.12 47.18 -2.33
C ALA A 96 2.88 47.85 -2.94
N GLY A 97 1.76 47.13 -2.96
CA GLY A 97 0.49 47.57 -3.56
C GLY A 97 0.32 47.22 -5.06
N VAL A 98 1.32 46.61 -5.70
CA VAL A 98 1.24 46.06 -7.06
C VAL A 98 1.15 44.54 -6.96
N GLU A 99 0.05 43.93 -7.40
CA GLU A 99 -0.14 42.46 -7.30
C GLU A 99 0.62 41.67 -8.38
N VAL A 100 0.85 42.24 -9.57
CA VAL A 100 1.50 41.59 -10.71
C VAL A 100 2.42 42.58 -11.40
N GLY A 101 3.67 42.19 -11.66
CA GLY A 101 4.64 43.01 -12.39
C GLY A 101 6.07 42.58 -12.15
N GLN A 102 7.02 43.32 -12.72
CA GLN A 102 8.45 43.10 -12.49
C GLN A 102 8.82 43.21 -11.00
N PRO A 103 9.87 42.51 -10.52
CA PRO A 103 10.38 42.65 -9.16
C PRO A 103 10.73 44.10 -8.82
N GLU A 104 10.49 44.52 -7.57
CA GLU A 104 10.76 45.88 -7.10
C GLU A 104 12.23 46.25 -7.29
N ILE A 105 13.15 45.32 -7.02
CA ILE A 105 14.59 45.50 -7.21
C ILE A 105 14.96 45.89 -8.64
N LEU A 106 14.27 45.36 -9.66
CA LEU A 106 14.50 45.72 -11.05
C LEU A 106 13.85 47.07 -11.39
N ALA A 107 12.68 47.36 -10.82
CA ALA A 107 12.00 48.63 -11.00
C ALA A 107 12.82 49.81 -10.44
N GLU A 108 13.43 49.65 -9.27
CA GLU A 108 14.29 50.64 -8.63
C GLU A 108 15.65 50.76 -9.35
N ALA A 109 16.24 49.65 -9.80
CA ALA A 109 17.46 49.70 -10.60
C ALA A 109 17.27 50.52 -11.90
N LYS A 110 16.11 50.42 -12.56
CA LYS A 110 15.75 51.26 -13.73
C LYS A 110 15.63 52.75 -13.38
N ARG A 111 15.37 53.09 -12.12
CA ARG A 111 15.34 54.48 -11.61
C ARG A 111 16.73 54.95 -11.14
N GLY A 112 17.76 54.11 -11.27
CA GLY A 112 19.12 54.39 -10.80
C GLY A 112 19.31 54.16 -9.30
N VAL A 113 18.35 53.53 -8.62
CA VAL A 113 18.41 53.23 -7.18
C VAL A 113 18.84 51.77 -7.00
N ILE A 114 20.08 51.57 -6.56
CA ILE A 114 20.64 50.25 -6.24
C ILE A 114 21.33 50.34 -4.88
N ASP A 115 21.04 49.37 -3.99
CA ASP A 115 21.61 49.32 -2.64
C ASP A 115 23.13 49.13 -2.70
N ALA A 116 23.86 50.13 -2.22
CA ALA A 116 25.30 50.16 -2.29
C ALA A 116 26.01 49.25 -1.28
N GLU A 117 25.31 48.80 -0.23
CA GLU A 117 25.82 47.86 0.78
C GLU A 117 25.74 46.40 0.30
N ILE A 118 24.83 46.12 -0.65
CA ILE A 118 24.54 44.77 -1.14
C ILE A 118 25.20 44.49 -2.49
N VAL A 119 25.05 45.40 -3.46
CA VAL A 119 25.50 45.19 -4.84
C VAL A 119 26.83 45.89 -5.06
N SER A 120 27.89 45.22 -5.52
CA SER A 120 29.22 45.82 -5.71
C SER A 120 29.26 46.89 -6.82
N ASP A 121 30.24 47.81 -6.77
CA ASP A 121 30.42 48.85 -7.81
C ASP A 121 30.51 48.29 -9.23
N VAL A 122 31.19 47.16 -9.40
CA VAL A 122 31.34 46.49 -10.70
C VAL A 122 29.99 45.99 -11.22
N ILE A 123 29.18 45.39 -10.35
CA ILE A 123 27.85 44.91 -10.72
C ILE A 123 26.92 46.10 -10.97
N ARG A 124 26.96 47.15 -10.16
CA ARG A 124 26.17 48.38 -10.36
C ARG A 124 26.45 49.03 -11.72
N SER A 125 27.73 49.18 -12.09
CA SER A 125 28.12 49.73 -13.39
C SER A 125 27.67 48.83 -14.55
N THR A 126 27.74 47.51 -14.36
CA THR A 126 27.27 46.55 -15.37
C THR A 126 25.76 46.61 -15.56
N VAL A 127 25.00 46.60 -14.47
CA VAL A 127 23.53 46.70 -14.48
C VAL A 127 23.09 48.03 -15.11
N ALA A 128 23.73 49.15 -14.75
CA ALA A 128 23.46 50.44 -15.37
C ALA A 128 23.69 50.39 -16.88
N GLY A 129 24.83 49.82 -17.32
CA GLY A 129 25.15 49.70 -18.74
C GLY A 129 24.22 48.80 -19.55
N LEU A 130 23.66 47.76 -18.92
CA LEU A 130 22.63 46.91 -19.52
C LEU A 130 21.29 47.64 -19.65
N LEU A 131 20.90 48.41 -18.62
CA LEU A 131 19.60 49.10 -18.58
C LEU A 131 19.57 50.40 -19.40
N ASP A 132 20.70 51.09 -19.56
CA ASP A 132 20.85 52.32 -20.36
C ASP A 132 21.24 52.06 -21.84
N GLY A 133 21.56 50.80 -22.18
CA GLY A 133 21.87 50.35 -23.53
C GLY A 133 23.33 50.58 -23.97
N THR A 134 24.23 51.01 -23.07
CA THR A 134 25.66 51.15 -23.36
C THR A 134 26.39 49.81 -23.44
N ARG A 135 25.80 48.73 -22.92
CA ARG A 135 26.27 47.34 -23.04
C ARG A 135 25.33 46.52 -23.93
N ALA A 136 25.87 45.88 -24.96
CA ALA A 136 25.09 45.05 -25.87
C ALA A 136 24.66 43.73 -25.21
N SER A 137 23.35 43.47 -25.18
CA SER A 137 22.74 42.22 -24.69
C SER A 137 21.49 41.89 -25.51
N ARG A 138 21.16 40.59 -25.61
CA ARG A 138 19.91 40.11 -26.23
C ARG A 138 18.71 40.11 -25.27
N ASP A 139 18.97 40.14 -23.96
CA ASP A 139 17.98 40.24 -22.89
C ASP A 139 18.53 41.11 -21.74
N PRO A 140 18.66 42.44 -21.95
CA PRO A 140 19.33 43.33 -20.99
C PRO A 140 18.63 43.40 -19.63
N GLN A 141 17.31 43.23 -19.59
CA GLN A 141 16.55 43.26 -18.33
C GLN A 141 16.67 41.94 -17.57
N GLY A 142 16.62 40.80 -18.27
CA GLY A 142 16.84 39.49 -17.65
C GLY A 142 18.26 39.35 -17.11
N GLU A 143 19.27 39.78 -17.86
CA GLU A 143 20.66 39.79 -17.40
C GLU A 143 20.87 40.73 -16.21
N ALA A 144 20.31 41.94 -16.25
CA ALA A 144 20.38 42.88 -15.13
C ALA A 144 19.72 42.29 -13.86
N TYR A 145 18.56 41.65 -14.00
CA TYR A 145 17.87 41.02 -12.87
C TYR A 145 18.65 39.83 -12.31
N ALA A 146 19.24 38.99 -13.15
CA ALA A 146 20.06 37.86 -12.73
C ALA A 146 21.24 38.30 -11.84
N LEU A 147 21.95 39.36 -12.25
CA LEU A 147 23.06 39.94 -11.48
C LEU A 147 22.61 40.52 -10.13
N LEU A 148 21.44 41.18 -10.10
CA LEU A 148 20.87 41.71 -8.85
C LEU A 148 20.43 40.58 -7.91
N LEU A 149 19.78 39.54 -8.44
CA LEU A 149 19.36 38.36 -7.68
C LEU A 149 20.56 37.61 -7.09
N GLU A 150 21.63 37.45 -7.86
CA GLU A 150 22.90 36.85 -7.44
C GLU A 150 23.55 37.66 -6.31
N ALA A 151 23.65 38.98 -6.46
CA ALA A 151 24.20 39.86 -5.42
C ALA A 151 23.44 39.74 -4.09
N TYR A 152 22.11 39.65 -4.14
CA TYR A 152 21.29 39.44 -2.94
C TYR A 152 21.47 38.04 -2.34
N CYS A 153 21.59 36.99 -3.16
CA CYS A 153 21.93 35.65 -2.66
C CYS A 153 23.28 35.66 -1.92
N ASN A 154 24.29 36.30 -2.51
CA ASN A 154 25.63 36.42 -1.93
C ASN A 154 25.65 37.26 -0.65
N TYR A 155 24.81 38.29 -0.55
CA TYR A 155 24.62 39.03 0.69
C TYR A 155 24.00 38.16 1.80
N TRP A 156 22.93 37.43 1.48
CA TRP A 156 22.23 36.58 2.44
C TRP A 156 23.01 35.33 2.86
N HIS A 157 23.97 34.86 2.06
CA HIS A 157 24.93 33.81 2.43
C HIS A 157 25.64 34.11 3.76
N LYS A 158 25.93 35.38 4.08
CA LYS A 158 26.61 35.76 5.33
C LYS A 158 25.81 35.35 6.57
N ALA A 159 24.49 35.53 6.54
CA ALA A 159 23.60 35.19 7.65
C ALA A 159 23.07 33.76 7.55
N MET A 160 22.87 33.25 6.33
CA MET A 160 22.23 31.96 6.04
C MET A 160 23.04 31.14 5.02
N PRO A 161 24.29 30.74 5.36
CA PRO A 161 25.17 30.03 4.44
C PRO A 161 24.70 28.61 4.10
N PHE A 162 23.70 28.11 4.83
CA PHE A 162 23.04 26.83 4.57
C PHE A 162 21.97 26.91 3.47
N MET A 163 21.46 28.11 3.15
CA MET A 163 20.40 28.31 2.14
C MET A 163 20.94 28.93 0.85
N PHE A 164 21.84 29.91 0.98
CA PHE A 164 22.47 30.59 -0.14
C PHE A 164 23.94 30.13 -0.21
N GLU A 165 24.41 29.71 -1.40
CA GLU A 165 25.79 29.26 -1.58
C GLU A 165 26.75 30.46 -1.72
N ARG A 166 28.06 30.18 -1.80
CA ARG A 166 29.12 31.21 -1.85
C ARG A 166 29.43 31.59 -3.30
N GLU A 167 29.77 32.86 -3.51
CA GLU A 167 30.29 33.43 -4.76
C GLU A 167 31.30 32.51 -5.48
N GLY A 168 31.06 32.23 -6.76
CA GLY A 168 31.91 31.41 -7.64
C GLY A 168 31.52 29.93 -7.77
N ASP A 169 30.36 29.52 -7.25
CA ASP A 169 29.79 28.18 -7.50
C ASP A 169 29.22 28.09 -8.91
N PHE A 170 29.33 26.92 -9.55
CA PHE A 170 28.78 26.71 -10.89
C PHE A 170 27.25 26.84 -10.93
N THR A 171 26.56 26.81 -9.78
CA THR A 171 25.11 27.04 -9.69
C THR A 171 24.70 28.45 -10.13
N GLU A 172 25.60 29.44 -10.03
CA GLU A 172 25.42 30.82 -10.51
C GLU A 172 25.39 30.90 -12.05
N LEU A 173 26.14 30.03 -12.74
CA LEU A 173 26.06 29.90 -14.21
C LEU A 173 24.69 29.40 -14.69
N LEU A 174 23.97 28.73 -13.80
CA LEU A 174 22.76 27.95 -14.08
C LEU A 174 21.49 28.61 -13.53
N ILE A 175 21.48 29.94 -13.38
CA ILE A 175 20.26 30.72 -13.11
C ILE A 175 19.19 30.36 -14.17
N PRO A 176 17.95 30.03 -13.78
CA PRO A 176 16.89 29.72 -14.72
C PRO A 176 16.65 30.86 -15.71
N ALA A 177 16.49 30.54 -16.99
CA ALA A 177 16.15 31.54 -18.00
C ALA A 177 14.69 31.99 -17.87
N ASN A 178 14.34 33.18 -18.36
CA ASN A 178 12.96 33.72 -18.37
C ASN A 178 12.32 33.97 -16.99
N LEU A 179 13.09 34.30 -15.94
CA LEU A 179 12.54 34.63 -14.61
C LEU A 179 11.54 35.80 -14.61
N LEU A 180 11.62 36.71 -15.60
CA LEU A 180 10.73 37.86 -15.73
C LEU A 180 9.45 37.60 -16.55
N ALA A 181 9.28 36.42 -17.14
CA ALA A 181 8.08 36.08 -17.90
C ALA A 181 6.82 35.99 -17.01
N ASP A 182 5.65 36.34 -17.53
CA ASP A 182 4.39 36.36 -16.75
C ASP A 182 4.03 35.02 -16.09
N ASP A 183 4.44 33.91 -16.71
CA ASP A 183 4.20 32.55 -16.24
C ASP A 183 5.40 31.91 -15.53
N SER A 184 6.47 32.68 -15.25
CA SER A 184 7.69 32.21 -14.59
C SER A 184 7.45 31.71 -13.16
N VAL A 185 8.40 30.90 -12.65
CA VAL A 185 8.35 30.42 -11.26
C VAL A 185 8.30 31.56 -10.26
N LEU A 186 9.02 32.65 -10.53
CA LEU A 186 9.01 33.87 -9.74
C LEU A 186 7.60 34.45 -9.63
N ASN A 187 6.96 34.76 -10.76
CA ASN A 187 5.65 35.42 -10.78
C ASN A 187 4.54 34.54 -10.20
N ARG A 188 4.60 33.23 -10.44
CA ARG A 188 3.65 32.28 -9.84
C ARG A 188 3.88 32.13 -8.34
N SER A 189 5.14 32.17 -7.87
CA SER A 189 5.43 32.11 -6.43
C SER A 189 4.79 33.28 -5.68
N VAL A 190 4.78 34.50 -6.24
CA VAL A 190 4.13 35.67 -5.63
C VAL A 190 2.63 35.47 -5.46
N LYS A 191 1.96 34.89 -6.46
CA LYS A 191 0.51 34.63 -6.45
C LYS A 191 0.09 33.58 -5.42
N VAL A 192 0.95 32.58 -5.19
CA VAL A 192 0.64 31.43 -4.32
C VAL A 192 1.11 31.67 -2.88
N LEU A 193 2.32 32.20 -2.71
CA LEU A 193 2.87 32.62 -1.43
C LEU A 193 2.46 34.06 -1.12
N THR A 194 1.18 34.27 -0.83
CA THR A 194 0.67 35.59 -0.41
C THR A 194 1.24 35.98 0.95
N GLU A 195 1.16 37.27 1.32
CA GLU A 195 1.58 37.75 2.64
C GLU A 195 0.93 36.98 3.78
N GLN A 196 -0.35 36.63 3.64
CA GLN A 196 -1.09 35.87 4.65
C GLN A 196 -0.56 34.43 4.77
N VAL A 197 -0.19 33.79 3.65
CA VAL A 197 0.37 32.43 3.63
C VAL A 197 1.79 32.43 4.23
N CYS A 198 2.60 33.45 3.94
CA CYS A 198 3.96 33.61 4.45
C CYS A 198 4.05 34.04 5.92
N LYS A 199 2.93 34.22 6.63
CA LYS A 199 2.95 34.40 8.10
C LYS A 199 3.44 33.15 8.82
N ASP A 200 3.20 31.98 8.21
CA ASP A 200 3.63 30.71 8.75
C ASP A 200 4.76 30.14 7.91
N VAL A 201 5.90 29.86 8.56
CA VAL A 201 7.09 29.34 7.89
C VAL A 201 6.94 27.88 7.46
N GLU A 202 5.96 27.16 8.01
CA GLU A 202 5.66 25.78 7.66
C GLU A 202 5.27 25.62 6.19
N VAL A 203 4.78 26.69 5.53
CA VAL A 203 4.47 26.68 4.09
C VAL A 203 5.64 26.21 3.23
N ILE A 204 6.87 26.48 3.66
CA ILE A 204 8.09 26.09 2.93
C ILE A 204 8.27 24.57 2.97
N GLY A 205 7.94 23.95 4.11
CA GLY A 205 7.93 22.48 4.24
C GLY A 205 6.88 21.83 3.34
N TRP A 206 5.68 22.42 3.25
CA TRP A 206 4.63 21.97 2.35
C TRP A 206 5.03 22.05 0.88
N LEU A 207 5.60 23.17 0.46
CA LEU A 207 6.09 23.37 -0.91
C LEU A 207 7.16 22.34 -1.28
N TYR A 208 8.08 22.04 -0.36
CA TYR A 208 9.10 21.03 -0.57
C TYR A 208 8.49 19.64 -0.78
N GLN A 209 7.54 19.23 0.07
CA GLN A 209 6.87 17.94 -0.07
C GLN A 209 6.18 17.81 -1.43
N PHE A 210 5.41 18.81 -1.83
CA PHE A 210 4.70 18.78 -3.11
C PHE A 210 5.66 18.80 -4.31
N TYR A 211 6.81 19.46 -4.16
CA TYR A 211 7.84 19.47 -5.19
C TYR A 211 8.35 18.05 -5.48
N ILE A 212 8.54 17.19 -4.48
CA ILE A 212 9.13 15.84 -4.66
C ILE A 212 8.10 14.72 -4.90
N GLU A 213 6.81 15.03 -4.90
CA GLU A 213 5.72 14.02 -4.90
C GLU A 213 5.75 13.11 -6.14
N GLU A 214 5.93 13.67 -7.35
CA GLU A 214 6.03 12.89 -8.59
C GLU A 214 7.22 11.91 -8.56
N ARG A 215 8.36 12.35 -7.99
CA ARG A 215 9.56 11.52 -7.86
C ARG A 215 9.32 10.37 -6.89
N LYS A 216 8.56 10.61 -5.82
CA LYS A 216 8.12 9.58 -4.89
C LYS A 216 7.26 8.55 -5.63
N GLU A 217 6.23 8.96 -6.36
CA GLU A 217 5.37 8.05 -7.13
C GLU A 217 6.15 7.16 -8.11
N GLU A 218 7.15 7.72 -8.81
CA GLU A 218 8.04 6.97 -9.70
C GLU A 218 8.78 5.83 -8.97
N ILE A 219 9.34 6.14 -7.80
CA ILE A 219 10.08 5.18 -6.97
C ILE A 219 9.16 4.07 -6.46
N PHE A 220 7.99 4.44 -5.93
CA PHE A 220 6.98 3.47 -5.46
C PHE A 220 6.43 2.60 -6.60
N GLY A 221 6.28 3.15 -7.81
CA GLY A 221 6.00 2.39 -9.03
C GLY A 221 7.11 1.37 -9.36
N GLY A 222 8.36 1.74 -9.11
CA GLY A 222 9.52 0.85 -9.20
C GLY A 222 9.49 -0.32 -8.20
N PHE A 223 9.03 -0.10 -6.97
CA PHE A 223 8.91 -1.17 -5.95
C PHE A 223 7.93 -2.27 -6.39
N LYS A 224 6.83 -1.90 -7.04
CA LYS A 224 5.89 -2.87 -7.65
C LYS A 224 6.55 -3.73 -8.74
N LYS A 225 7.61 -3.21 -9.38
CA LYS A 225 8.45 -3.91 -10.37
C LYS A 225 9.70 -4.56 -9.74
N LYS A 226 9.75 -4.72 -8.41
CA LYS A 226 10.87 -5.30 -7.63
C LYS A 226 12.19 -4.51 -7.70
N ARG A 227 12.15 -3.22 -8.08
CA ARG A 227 13.29 -2.31 -7.85
C ARG A 227 13.35 -2.00 -6.35
N ARG A 228 14.55 -1.81 -5.81
CA ARG A 228 14.80 -1.46 -4.39
C ARG A 228 15.38 -0.06 -4.31
N ALA A 229 15.23 0.61 -3.17
CA ALA A 229 15.78 1.96 -2.96
C ALA A 229 17.27 1.90 -2.60
N GLY A 230 18.11 2.61 -3.36
CA GLY A 230 19.50 2.91 -3.03
C GLY A 230 19.65 4.32 -2.45
N ALA A 231 20.90 4.78 -2.29
CA ALA A 231 21.22 6.09 -1.69
C ALA A 231 20.49 7.27 -2.35
N GLU A 232 20.39 7.29 -3.68
CA GLU A 232 19.71 8.37 -4.42
C GLU A 232 18.17 8.34 -4.23
N GLU A 233 17.58 7.19 -3.93
CA GLU A 233 16.13 7.04 -3.80
C GLU A 233 15.62 7.17 -2.36
N ILE A 234 16.47 6.96 -1.34
CA ILE A 234 16.08 7.00 0.08
C ILE A 234 15.37 8.32 0.44
N PRO A 235 15.94 9.52 0.19
CA PRO A 235 15.32 10.78 0.62
C PRO A 235 13.88 10.95 0.11
N ALA A 236 13.63 10.62 -1.15
CA ALA A 236 12.29 10.73 -1.75
C ALA A 236 11.35 9.60 -1.32
N ALA A 237 11.87 8.38 -1.11
CA ALA A 237 11.07 7.21 -0.72
C ALA A 237 10.54 7.32 0.72
N THR A 238 11.29 7.96 1.61
CA THR A 238 10.99 7.95 3.06
C THR A 238 10.35 9.22 3.58
N GLN A 239 10.15 10.24 2.75
CA GLN A 239 9.61 11.52 3.20
C GLN A 239 8.09 11.46 3.43
N LEU A 240 7.69 11.82 4.65
CA LEU A 240 6.29 11.93 5.08
C LEU A 240 6.12 13.19 5.94
N PHE A 241 5.02 13.91 5.74
CA PHE A 241 4.67 15.06 6.54
C PHE A 241 3.80 14.66 7.72
N THR A 242 4.01 15.35 8.84
CA THR A 242 3.24 15.13 10.08
C THR A 242 2.27 16.29 10.27
N PRO A 243 0.94 16.05 10.33
CA PRO A 243 -0.05 17.08 10.64
C PRO A 243 0.30 17.89 11.90
N ASP A 244 0.02 19.19 11.89
CA ASP A 244 0.33 20.13 13.00
C ASP A 244 -0.20 19.63 14.35
N TRP A 245 -1.43 19.10 14.39
CA TRP A 245 -2.00 18.59 15.65
C TRP A 245 -1.22 17.39 16.22
N ILE A 246 -0.60 16.55 15.38
CA ILE A 246 0.28 15.45 15.82
C ILE A 246 1.61 16.01 16.29
N VAL A 247 2.18 16.99 15.58
CA VAL A 247 3.42 17.68 16.00
C VAL A 247 3.24 18.28 17.39
N ARG A 248 2.15 19.01 17.61
CA ARG A 248 1.78 19.58 18.90
C ARG A 248 1.64 18.51 19.96
N TYR A 249 0.85 17.46 19.70
CA TYR A 249 0.73 16.33 20.62
C TYR A 249 2.10 15.74 21.03
N LEU A 250 3.00 15.49 20.09
CA LEU A 250 4.32 14.91 20.38
C LEU A 250 5.22 15.87 21.18
N VAL A 251 5.26 17.16 20.83
CA VAL A 251 6.12 18.16 21.49
C VAL A 251 5.57 18.56 22.86
N GLU A 252 4.26 18.80 22.99
CA GLU A 252 3.61 19.16 24.25
C GLU A 252 3.70 18.01 25.28
N ASN A 253 3.64 16.76 24.83
CA ASN A 253 3.78 15.58 25.70
C ASN A 253 5.21 15.11 25.91
N SER A 254 6.20 15.74 25.26
CA SER A 254 7.62 15.46 25.51
C SER A 254 8.32 16.64 26.19
N LEU A 255 8.59 17.71 25.44
CA LEU A 255 9.20 18.95 25.93
C LEU A 255 8.31 19.63 26.97
N GLY A 256 7.04 19.85 26.63
CA GLY A 256 6.07 20.49 27.53
C GLY A 256 5.90 19.69 28.82
N ARG A 257 5.67 18.39 28.70
CA ARG A 257 5.59 17.46 29.82
C ARG A 257 6.80 17.52 30.74
N LEU A 258 8.01 17.41 30.18
CA LEU A 258 9.23 17.43 30.99
C LEU A 258 9.40 18.76 31.75
N TRP A 259 9.02 19.88 31.12
CA TRP A 259 9.01 21.18 31.78
C TRP A 259 7.96 21.23 32.91
N MET A 260 6.73 20.82 32.64
CA MET A 260 5.64 20.81 33.64
C MET A 260 5.96 19.93 34.85
N LEU A 261 6.63 18.78 34.66
CA LEU A 261 7.09 17.95 35.77
C LEU A 261 8.11 18.68 36.67
N ASN A 262 9.00 19.49 36.08
CA ASN A 262 9.97 20.30 36.82
C ASN A 262 9.38 21.59 37.40
N ARG A 263 8.24 22.07 36.87
CA ARG A 263 7.50 23.27 37.30
C ARG A 263 5.99 23.01 37.33
N PRO A 264 5.47 22.24 38.30
CA PRO A 264 4.04 21.86 38.32
C PRO A 264 3.07 23.04 38.42
N SER A 265 3.54 24.20 38.91
CA SER A 265 2.75 25.44 39.00
C SER A 265 2.82 26.35 37.77
N SER A 266 3.52 25.94 36.70
CA SER A 266 3.63 26.73 35.45
C SER A 266 2.26 26.97 34.81
N GLY A 267 2.07 28.17 34.26
CA GLY A 267 0.84 28.54 33.56
C GLY A 267 0.76 28.00 32.14
N LEU A 268 1.88 27.46 31.62
CA LEU A 268 2.02 27.07 30.21
C LEU A 268 1.12 25.91 29.80
N ALA A 269 0.69 25.05 30.73
CA ALA A 269 -0.28 23.99 30.46
C ALA A 269 -1.58 24.50 29.82
N LYS A 270 -1.98 25.76 30.10
CA LYS A 270 -3.18 26.39 29.49
C LYS A 270 -3.02 26.73 28.01
N GLN A 271 -1.79 26.71 27.50
CA GLN A 271 -1.45 27.03 26.10
C GLN A 271 -1.16 25.75 25.29
N MET A 272 -1.17 24.58 25.93
CA MET A 272 -0.86 23.28 25.33
C MET A 272 -2.14 22.44 25.22
N ASP A 273 -2.88 22.62 24.12
CA ASP A 273 -4.19 22.01 23.90
C ASP A 273 -4.19 20.47 23.86
N PHE A 274 -3.06 19.88 23.49
CA PHE A 274 -2.85 18.44 23.34
C PHE A 274 -2.02 17.85 24.48
N HIS A 275 -1.72 18.60 25.53
CA HIS A 275 -1.01 18.10 26.71
C HIS A 275 -1.86 17.11 27.51
N VAL A 276 -1.35 15.89 27.66
CA VAL A 276 -1.90 14.84 28.51
C VAL A 276 -1.36 15.04 29.92
N THR A 277 -2.25 15.44 30.82
CA THR A 277 -1.92 15.62 32.24
C THR A 277 -1.53 14.28 32.87
N PRO A 278 -0.38 14.18 33.58
CA PRO A 278 0.00 12.98 34.32
C PRO A 278 -1.09 12.54 35.32
N VAL A 279 -1.33 11.24 35.42
CA VAL A 279 -2.22 10.64 36.43
C VAL A 279 -1.39 10.32 37.67
N GLY A 280 -1.55 11.13 38.74
CA GLY A 280 -0.83 10.96 40.01
C GLY A 280 0.52 11.70 40.07
N GLU A 281 1.26 11.48 41.16
CA GLU A 281 2.59 12.09 41.36
C GLU A 281 3.68 11.29 40.65
N GLU A 282 4.34 11.90 39.67
CA GLU A 282 5.51 11.33 39.00
C GLU A 282 6.79 11.89 39.60
N VAL A 283 7.61 11.03 40.21
CA VAL A 283 8.88 11.44 40.86
C VAL A 283 10.13 11.13 40.02
N ASP A 284 10.03 10.13 39.14
CA ASP A 284 11.14 9.53 38.37
C ASP A 284 11.32 10.15 36.97
N PHE A 285 11.58 11.45 36.93
CA PHE A 285 11.83 12.21 35.68
C PHE A 285 13.19 12.93 35.69
N LEU A 286 13.68 13.29 34.50
CA LEU A 286 14.91 14.06 34.35
C LEU A 286 14.77 15.46 34.96
N LYS A 287 15.63 15.79 35.94
CA LYS A 287 15.60 17.09 36.60
C LYS A 287 16.29 18.15 35.74
N ILE A 288 15.58 19.24 35.50
CA ILE A 288 16.00 20.37 34.69
C ILE A 288 15.99 21.61 35.59
N THR A 289 17.13 22.29 35.68
CA THR A 289 17.26 23.48 36.53
C THR A 289 16.95 24.75 35.75
N ARG A 290 17.50 24.89 34.55
CA ARG A 290 17.32 26.08 33.70
C ARG A 290 16.83 25.72 32.30
N PRO A 291 16.16 26.64 31.58
CA PRO A 291 15.73 26.41 30.21
C PRO A 291 16.84 25.95 29.26
N GLU A 292 18.08 26.42 29.40
CA GLU A 292 19.23 26.05 28.54
C GLU A 292 19.61 24.57 28.65
N ASP A 293 19.23 23.90 29.73
CA ASP A 293 19.53 22.50 29.96
C ASP A 293 18.55 21.56 29.20
N LEU A 294 17.45 22.10 28.65
CA LEU A 294 16.46 21.38 27.83
C LEU A 294 16.93 21.18 26.39
N LYS A 295 17.83 20.23 26.16
CA LYS A 295 18.26 19.85 24.81
C LYS A 295 17.24 18.95 24.12
N VAL A 296 16.79 19.38 22.94
CA VAL A 296 15.83 18.69 22.09
C VAL A 296 16.51 18.32 20.77
N ILE A 297 16.33 17.08 20.32
CA ILE A 297 16.77 16.65 18.97
C ILE A 297 15.63 16.03 18.18
N ASP A 298 15.59 16.36 16.88
CA ASP A 298 14.92 15.56 15.86
C ASP A 298 15.97 14.88 14.97
N PRO A 299 16.24 13.56 15.12
CA PRO A 299 17.28 12.85 14.35
C PRO A 299 16.91 12.57 12.88
N ALA A 300 15.71 12.93 12.43
CA ALA A 300 15.27 12.84 11.04
C ALA A 300 14.38 14.05 10.72
N CYS A 301 14.96 15.25 10.87
CA CYS A 301 14.18 16.47 11.04
C CYS A 301 13.43 16.95 9.80
N GLY A 302 13.75 16.43 8.61
CA GLY A 302 13.16 16.91 7.36
C GLY A 302 13.29 18.43 7.25
N SER A 303 12.19 19.11 6.94
CA SER A 303 12.12 20.57 6.88
C SER A 303 11.98 21.25 8.25
N GLY A 304 12.10 20.52 9.36
CA GLY A 304 12.17 21.06 10.72
C GLY A 304 10.82 21.31 11.41
N HIS A 305 9.72 20.70 10.96
CA HIS A 305 8.37 20.97 11.48
C HIS A 305 8.23 20.72 13.00
N MET A 306 8.82 19.64 13.52
CA MET A 306 8.86 19.40 14.98
C MET A 306 9.64 20.49 15.72
N LEU A 307 10.77 20.92 15.15
CA LEU A 307 11.67 21.90 15.75
C LEU A 307 11.08 23.31 15.74
N THR A 308 10.26 23.67 14.73
CA THR A 308 9.63 25.00 14.66
C THR A 308 8.58 25.19 15.74
N TYR A 309 7.79 24.16 16.06
CA TYR A 309 6.85 24.23 17.18
C TYR A 309 7.57 24.13 18.54
N ALA A 310 8.61 23.28 18.64
CA ALA A 310 9.47 23.25 19.84
C ALA A 310 10.13 24.60 20.13
N PHE A 311 10.50 25.37 19.09
CA PHE A 311 11.00 26.75 19.25
C PHE A 311 9.96 27.65 19.93
N ASP A 312 8.70 27.60 19.49
CA ASP A 312 7.64 28.45 20.03
C ASP A 312 7.35 28.10 21.50
N LEU A 313 7.34 26.81 21.85
CA LEU A 313 7.16 26.36 23.23
C LEU A 313 8.36 26.73 24.13
N LEU A 314 9.58 26.56 23.65
CA LEU A 314 10.77 27.02 24.36
C LEU A 314 10.75 28.53 24.57
N TYR A 315 10.32 29.31 23.58
CA TYR A 315 10.21 30.76 23.72
C TYR A 315 9.29 31.12 24.89
N ALA A 316 8.13 30.46 25.00
CA ALA A 316 7.20 30.66 26.12
C ALA A 316 7.81 30.24 27.47
N ILE A 317 8.60 29.15 27.50
CA ILE A 317 9.33 28.70 28.69
C ILE A 317 10.35 29.76 29.17
N TYR A 318 11.18 30.27 28.26
CA TYR A 318 12.16 31.31 28.62
C TYR A 318 11.49 32.62 29.06
N GLU A 319 10.38 32.99 28.43
CA GLU A 319 9.60 34.18 28.79
C GLU A 319 8.97 34.05 30.18
N GLU A 320 8.42 32.87 30.53
CA GLU A 320 7.88 32.59 31.88
C GLU A 320 8.98 32.66 32.96
N GLU A 321 10.19 32.20 32.67
CA GLU A 321 11.35 32.28 33.58
C GLU A 321 12.00 33.69 33.62
N GLY A 322 11.46 34.67 32.88
CA GLY A 322 11.84 36.08 32.99
C GLY A 322 12.99 36.54 32.10
N TYR A 323 13.37 35.77 31.07
CA TYR A 323 14.41 36.15 30.12
C TYR A 323 13.95 37.28 29.19
N GLY A 324 14.89 38.12 28.74
CA GLY A 324 14.58 39.22 27.84
C GLY A 324 14.16 38.74 26.44
N PRO A 325 13.03 39.21 25.86
CA PRO A 325 12.59 38.81 24.52
C PRO A 325 13.65 38.89 23.40
N ALA A 326 14.62 39.81 23.53
CA ALA A 326 15.69 40.01 22.57
C ALA A 326 16.87 39.02 22.68
N GLU A 327 16.97 38.23 23.75
CA GLU A 327 18.01 37.19 23.91
C GLU A 327 17.49 35.77 23.68
N ILE A 328 16.20 35.53 23.96
CA ILE A 328 15.56 34.22 23.89
C ILE A 328 15.84 33.48 22.57
N PRO A 329 15.63 34.07 21.37
CA PRO A 329 15.86 33.33 20.13
C PRO A 329 17.30 32.83 19.96
N GLY A 330 18.28 33.62 20.42
CA GLY A 330 19.68 33.25 20.37
C GLY A 330 20.01 32.09 21.31
N LEU A 331 19.45 32.11 22.53
CA LEU A 331 19.62 31.06 23.52
C LEU A 331 19.03 29.73 23.03
N ILE A 332 17.80 29.77 22.48
CA ILE A 332 17.13 28.58 21.95
C ILE A 332 17.94 27.89 20.85
N LEU A 333 18.41 28.66 19.85
CA LEU A 333 19.18 28.08 18.74
C LEU A 333 20.57 27.62 19.15
N THR A 334 21.14 28.19 20.21
CA THR A 334 22.49 27.83 20.70
C THR A 334 22.47 26.61 21.62
N HIS A 335 21.49 26.53 22.52
CA HIS A 335 21.51 25.58 23.63
C HIS A 335 20.48 24.45 23.49
N ASN A 336 19.32 24.71 22.90
CA ASN A 336 18.17 23.82 23.00
C ASN A 336 17.95 22.96 21.76
N LEU A 337 17.80 23.57 20.58
CA LEU A 337 17.31 22.86 19.39
C LEU A 337 18.43 22.26 18.56
N HIS A 338 18.31 20.97 18.26
CA HIS A 338 19.21 20.22 17.40
C HIS A 338 18.40 19.40 16.38
N GLY A 339 18.98 19.18 15.19
CA GLY A 339 18.38 18.31 14.18
C GLY A 339 19.45 17.53 13.41
N ALA A 340 19.10 16.34 12.91
CA ALA A 340 19.91 15.60 11.95
C ALA A 340 19.06 15.25 10.73
N GLU A 341 19.67 15.30 9.55
CA GLU A 341 18.99 15.04 8.28
C GLU A 341 19.98 14.45 7.26
N ILE A 342 19.51 13.49 6.46
CA ILE A 342 20.32 12.84 5.43
C ILE A 342 20.27 13.65 4.12
N ASP A 343 19.16 14.34 3.84
CA ASP A 343 19.01 15.20 2.68
C ASP A 343 19.49 16.64 2.98
N PRO A 344 20.60 17.10 2.38
CA PRO A 344 21.10 18.47 2.57
C PRO A 344 20.03 19.54 2.28
N ARG A 345 19.11 19.24 1.35
CA ARG A 345 18.04 20.15 0.94
C ARG A 345 17.02 20.36 2.04
N ALA A 346 16.57 19.29 2.67
CA ALA A 346 15.62 19.35 3.77
C ALA A 346 16.26 19.99 5.00
N GLY A 347 17.52 19.64 5.30
CA GLY A 347 18.28 20.25 6.40
C GLY A 347 18.46 21.76 6.24
N ALA A 348 18.70 22.25 5.02
CA ALA A 348 18.74 23.69 4.72
C ALA A 348 17.40 24.39 5.00
N LEU A 349 16.28 23.75 4.64
CA LEU A 349 14.94 24.28 4.93
C LEU A 349 14.66 24.31 6.44
N ALA A 350 15.05 23.29 7.20
CA ALA A 350 14.93 23.28 8.66
C ALA A 350 15.70 24.42 9.31
N ALA A 351 16.95 24.63 8.90
CA ALA A 351 17.76 25.74 9.39
C ALA A 351 17.15 27.11 9.01
N PHE A 352 16.60 27.24 7.80
CA PHE A 352 15.90 28.44 7.38
C PHE A 352 14.65 28.70 8.22
N ALA A 353 13.84 27.67 8.45
CA ALA A 353 12.60 27.79 9.20
C ALA A 353 12.83 28.27 10.64
N LEU A 354 13.83 27.70 11.31
CA LEU A 354 14.26 28.13 12.65
C LEU A 354 14.81 29.56 12.66
N THR A 355 15.59 29.94 11.63
CA THR A 355 16.11 31.30 11.50
C THR A 355 14.98 32.32 11.30
N MET A 356 13.95 31.98 10.53
CA MET A 356 12.77 32.83 10.33
C MET A 356 11.92 32.94 11.60
N LYS A 357 11.70 31.85 12.36
CA LYS A 357 11.06 31.91 13.68
C LYS A 357 11.81 32.87 14.62
N ALA A 358 13.14 32.76 14.67
CA ALA A 358 13.97 33.65 15.45
C ALA A 358 13.89 35.12 14.98
N ARG A 359 13.92 35.37 13.67
CA ARG A 359 13.78 36.71 13.08
C ARG A 359 12.40 37.33 13.30
N GLY A 360 11.35 36.51 13.34
CA GLY A 360 9.98 36.92 13.65
C GLY A 360 9.82 37.42 15.09
N LYS A 361 10.57 36.84 16.03
CA LYS A 361 10.60 37.27 17.44
C LYS A 361 11.61 38.40 17.72
N GLN A 362 12.73 38.44 17.00
CA GLN A 362 13.78 39.45 17.17
C GLN A 362 14.14 40.15 15.86
N ARG A 363 13.83 41.45 15.77
CA ARG A 363 14.02 42.23 14.53
C ARG A 363 15.46 42.28 14.00
N MET A 364 16.45 42.32 14.90
CA MET A 364 17.86 42.49 14.53
C MET A 364 18.63 41.15 14.46
N PHE A 365 17.92 40.02 14.44
CA PHE A 365 18.52 38.69 14.59
C PHE A 365 19.66 38.40 13.60
N PHE A 366 19.51 38.77 12.32
CA PHE A 366 20.52 38.51 11.29
C PHE A 366 21.90 39.11 11.58
N ARG A 367 21.99 40.18 12.39
CA ARG A 367 23.27 40.80 12.78
C ARG A 367 24.07 39.97 13.79
N ARG A 368 23.43 39.04 14.50
CA ARG A 368 24.07 38.20 15.53
C ARG A 368 24.81 36.99 14.96
N GLN A 369 24.54 36.62 13.69
CA GLN A 369 25.16 35.48 12.99
C GLN A 369 25.08 34.14 13.75
N ILE A 370 24.04 33.94 14.56
CA ILE A 370 23.77 32.67 15.26
C ILE A 370 23.22 31.66 14.25
N ARG A 371 23.78 30.46 14.23
CA ARG A 371 23.39 29.39 13.31
C ARG A 371 22.58 28.32 14.06
N PRO A 372 21.46 27.83 13.49
CA PRO A 372 20.75 26.67 14.04
C PRO A 372 21.64 25.41 14.03
N ASN A 373 21.51 24.56 15.06
CA ASN A 373 22.26 23.30 15.15
C ASN A 373 21.62 22.17 14.31
N ILE A 374 21.51 22.37 12.99
CA ILE A 374 21.09 21.33 12.05
C ILE A 374 22.33 20.65 11.45
N CYS A 375 22.42 19.33 11.63
CA CYS A 375 23.50 18.49 11.14
C CYS A 375 23.04 17.69 9.92
N VAL A 376 23.47 18.10 8.73
CA VAL A 376 23.36 17.24 7.54
C VAL A 376 24.40 16.13 7.67
N VAL A 377 23.98 14.87 7.55
CA VAL A 377 24.86 13.71 7.69
C VAL A 377 25.33 13.26 6.30
N GLU A 378 26.55 13.64 5.93
CA GLU A 378 27.08 13.44 4.58
C GLU A 378 28.08 12.28 4.51
N PRO A 379 28.19 11.60 3.35
CA PRO A 379 29.18 10.57 3.14
C PRO A 379 30.59 11.15 3.10
N ILE A 380 31.47 10.69 4.00
CA ILE A 380 32.86 11.12 4.10
C ILE A 380 33.78 9.90 4.16
N ARG A 381 34.81 9.91 3.32
CA ARG A 381 35.84 8.86 3.25
C ARG A 381 37.24 9.48 3.17
N PHE A 382 38.17 8.83 3.86
CA PHE A 382 39.60 9.07 3.80
C PHE A 382 40.33 7.86 3.23
N GLY A 383 41.23 8.11 2.28
CA GLY A 383 42.16 7.12 1.75
C GLY A 383 43.30 6.80 2.74
N PRO A 384 44.10 5.75 2.47
CA PRO A 384 45.19 5.34 3.36
C PRO A 384 46.20 6.45 3.69
N GLU A 385 46.59 7.25 2.70
CA GLU A 385 47.55 8.36 2.87
C GLU A 385 46.97 9.50 3.71
N GLU A 386 45.68 9.79 3.58
CA GLU A 386 45.00 10.82 4.37
C GLU A 386 44.81 10.37 5.83
N LEU A 387 44.60 9.07 6.04
CA LEU A 387 44.50 8.47 7.38
C LEU A 387 45.83 8.50 8.13
N ASP A 388 46.98 8.43 7.44
CA ASP A 388 48.28 8.57 8.09
C ASP A 388 48.49 9.99 8.69
N ILE A 389 47.74 10.98 8.21
CA ILE A 389 47.72 12.35 8.77
C ILE A 389 46.83 12.42 10.02
N LEU A 390 45.69 11.71 10.02
CA LEU A 390 44.64 11.83 11.04
C LEU A 390 44.79 10.86 12.20
N VAL A 391 45.39 9.68 11.98
CA VAL A 391 45.54 8.64 12.99
C VAL A 391 46.69 8.97 13.94
N THR A 392 46.44 8.89 15.25
CA THR A 392 47.45 9.19 16.25
C THR A 392 48.46 8.04 16.41
N ARG A 393 49.75 8.36 16.62
CA ARG A 393 50.79 7.35 16.84
C ARG A 393 50.67 6.74 18.25
N GLY A 394 50.40 5.43 18.33
CA GLY A 394 50.41 4.66 19.59
C GLY A 394 49.03 4.20 20.11
N SER A 395 47.95 4.47 19.37
CA SER A 395 46.59 4.00 19.66
C SER A 395 46.22 2.73 18.86
N ASP A 396 45.01 2.22 19.09
CA ASP A 396 44.41 1.16 18.27
C ASP A 396 44.05 1.73 16.88
N ARG A 397 45.00 1.58 15.94
CA ARG A 397 44.93 2.12 14.58
C ARG A 397 43.66 1.67 13.84
N ASP A 398 43.24 0.42 14.00
CA ASP A 398 42.06 -0.09 13.30
C ASP A 398 40.78 0.58 13.78
N ARG A 399 40.67 0.84 15.09
CA ARG A 399 39.53 1.58 15.66
C ARG A 399 39.50 3.04 15.23
N GLU A 400 40.63 3.71 15.14
CA GLU A 400 40.69 5.10 14.64
C GLU A 400 40.35 5.20 13.16
N ILE A 401 40.86 4.28 12.34
CA ILE A 401 40.49 4.18 10.91
C ILE A 401 38.99 3.97 10.76
N ALA A 402 38.41 3.05 11.55
CA ALA A 402 36.97 2.81 11.56
C ALA A 402 36.18 4.06 11.96
N PHE A 403 36.64 4.84 12.93
CA PHE A 403 35.99 6.09 13.33
C PHE A 403 36.05 7.15 12.22
N TRP A 404 37.20 7.39 11.61
CA TRP A 404 37.34 8.41 10.56
C TRP A 404 36.52 8.09 9.30
N ASN A 405 36.35 6.80 8.99
CA ASN A 405 35.55 6.32 7.85
C ASN A 405 34.14 5.84 8.21
N GLN A 406 33.67 6.02 9.45
CA GLN A 406 32.33 5.55 9.87
C GLN A 406 31.18 6.19 9.07
N PHE A 407 31.43 7.36 8.50
CA PHE A 407 30.48 8.11 7.68
C PHE A 407 30.58 7.77 6.19
N GLU A 408 31.39 6.81 5.76
CA GLU A 408 31.52 6.46 4.33
C GLU A 408 30.16 6.15 3.70
N ARG A 409 29.25 5.52 4.46
CA ARG A 409 27.91 5.09 4.03
C ARG A 409 26.78 5.89 4.67
N ALA A 410 27.04 7.16 5.00
CA ALA A 410 26.07 8.05 5.63
C ALA A 410 24.85 8.33 4.75
N ASP A 411 24.99 8.26 3.43
CA ASP A 411 23.91 8.35 2.43
C ASP A 411 22.92 7.18 2.46
N LEU A 412 23.25 6.10 3.19
CA LEU A 412 22.36 4.98 3.50
C LEU A 412 21.88 5.00 4.95
N MET A 413 22.80 5.23 5.90
CA MET A 413 22.52 5.06 7.34
C MET A 413 22.06 6.35 8.03
N GLY A 414 22.44 7.53 7.53
CA GLY A 414 22.12 8.83 8.14
C GLY A 414 22.40 8.86 9.65
N ALA A 415 21.41 9.30 10.42
CA ALA A 415 21.49 9.40 11.88
C ALA A 415 21.51 8.05 12.63
N LEU A 416 21.35 6.91 11.95
CA LEU A 416 21.54 5.57 12.53
C LEU A 416 23.01 5.25 12.80
N ILE A 417 23.95 6.05 12.28
CA ILE A 417 25.37 5.91 12.64
C ILE A 417 25.52 6.24 14.13
N GLU A 418 26.29 5.43 14.86
CA GLU A 418 26.51 5.56 16.31
C GLU A 418 27.98 5.81 16.67
N PRO A 419 28.44 7.07 16.59
CA PRO A 419 29.82 7.42 16.92
C PRO A 419 30.09 7.27 18.41
N SER A 420 31.29 6.79 18.75
CA SER A 420 31.75 6.75 20.14
C SER A 420 32.05 8.16 20.65
N ALA A 421 31.37 8.58 21.73
CA ALA A 421 31.59 9.89 22.35
C ALA A 421 33.06 10.10 22.79
N GLY A 422 33.76 9.04 23.18
CA GLY A 422 35.18 9.10 23.52
C GLY A 422 36.08 9.32 22.30
N ALA A 423 35.79 8.62 21.21
CA ALA A 423 36.50 8.80 19.94
C ALA A 423 36.22 10.18 19.33
N SER A 424 34.99 10.68 19.40
CA SER A 424 34.62 12.05 18.95
C SER A 424 35.44 13.13 19.67
N ARG A 425 35.62 13.01 20.99
CA ARG A 425 36.46 13.95 21.76
C ARG A 425 37.93 13.89 21.34
N THR A 426 38.45 12.69 21.11
CA THR A 426 39.84 12.47 20.68
C THR A 426 40.08 13.07 19.29
N ALA A 427 39.19 12.76 18.34
CA ALA A 427 39.22 13.30 17.00
C ALA A 427 39.13 14.84 16.97
N ARG A 428 38.30 15.44 17.83
CA ARG A 428 38.24 16.90 17.99
C ARG A 428 39.59 17.47 18.44
N ALA A 429 40.25 16.84 19.41
CA ALA A 429 41.56 17.26 19.87
C ALA A 429 42.61 17.15 18.75
N THR A 430 42.57 16.08 17.95
CA THR A 430 43.42 15.91 16.76
C THR A 430 43.23 17.06 15.76
N VAL A 431 41.99 17.37 15.39
CA VAL A 431 41.68 18.49 14.47
C VAL A 431 42.09 19.84 15.06
N ALA A 432 41.95 20.03 16.37
CA ALA A 432 42.33 21.26 17.06
C ALA A 432 43.85 21.42 17.27
N SER A 433 44.61 20.32 17.31
CA SER A 433 46.06 20.32 17.55
C SER A 433 46.90 20.76 16.34
N ARG A 434 46.25 21.13 15.23
CA ARG A 434 46.90 21.63 14.03
C ARG A 434 47.71 22.90 14.33
N GLY A 435 49.03 22.83 14.19
CA GLY A 435 49.93 23.96 14.35
C GLY A 435 49.77 24.98 13.23
N THR A 436 49.90 26.28 13.55
CA THR A 436 49.81 27.41 12.61
C THR A 436 51.08 27.58 11.75
N GLY A 437 51.65 26.48 11.25
CA GLY A 437 52.84 26.48 10.39
C GLY A 437 52.51 26.16 8.94
N ASP A 438 53.32 26.67 8.00
CA ASP A 438 53.22 26.49 6.55
C ASP A 438 53.03 25.01 6.15
N ASP A 439 51.77 24.57 5.97
CA ASP A 439 51.42 23.20 5.59
C ASP A 439 50.63 23.16 4.27
N ASP A 440 50.93 22.13 3.48
CA ASP A 440 50.47 21.82 2.12
C ASP A 440 48.94 21.92 1.92
N LEU A 441 48.50 22.42 0.76
CA LEU A 441 47.09 22.55 0.34
C LEU A 441 46.29 21.24 0.48
N LEU A 442 46.97 20.10 0.35
CA LEU A 442 46.39 18.77 0.55
C LEU A 442 46.00 18.51 2.01
N SER A 443 46.79 18.97 2.97
CA SER A 443 46.51 18.82 4.41
C SER A 443 45.28 19.64 4.84
N ASP A 444 45.09 20.83 4.25
CA ASP A 444 43.93 21.70 4.51
C ASP A 444 42.60 21.03 4.15
N ALA A 445 42.55 20.39 2.98
CA ALA A 445 41.35 19.69 2.50
C ALA A 445 41.02 18.45 3.35
N VAL A 446 42.04 17.78 3.91
CA VAL A 446 41.86 16.64 4.83
C VAL A 446 41.33 17.11 6.17
N PHE A 447 41.94 18.11 6.81
CA PHE A 447 41.47 18.62 8.11
C PHE A 447 40.09 19.28 8.05
N SER A 448 39.72 19.89 6.92
CA SER A 448 38.37 20.40 6.70
C SER A 448 37.30 19.28 6.74
N ARG A 449 37.51 18.20 5.97
CA ARG A 449 36.65 17.00 6.01
C ARG A 449 36.67 16.32 7.37
N ALA A 450 37.83 16.27 8.04
CA ALA A 450 37.94 15.70 9.39
C ALA A 450 37.13 16.52 10.41
N GLY A 451 37.12 17.85 10.28
CA GLY A 451 36.24 18.73 11.06
C GLY A 451 34.75 18.44 10.84
N GLN A 452 34.33 18.11 9.61
CA GLN A 452 32.97 17.67 9.33
C GLN A 452 32.63 16.33 9.99
N VAL A 453 33.54 15.35 9.95
CA VAL A 453 33.38 14.08 10.68
C VAL A 453 33.22 14.32 12.18
N VAL A 454 34.04 15.18 12.78
CA VAL A 454 33.90 15.54 14.21
C VAL A 454 32.54 16.18 14.49
N LYS A 455 32.09 17.12 13.65
CA LYS A 455 30.77 17.77 13.80
C LYS A 455 29.62 16.75 13.74
N GLN A 456 29.62 15.88 12.73
CA GLN A 456 28.62 14.81 12.60
C GLN A 456 28.70 13.85 13.79
N ALA A 457 29.91 13.51 14.25
CA ALA A 457 30.13 12.60 15.36
C ALA A 457 29.66 13.18 16.71
N GLU A 458 29.91 14.45 16.97
CA GLU A 458 29.45 15.13 18.18
C GLU A 458 27.93 15.25 18.23
N ALA A 459 27.29 15.61 17.11
CA ALA A 459 25.83 15.67 17.03
C ALA A 459 25.17 14.30 17.30
N LEU A 460 25.74 13.23 16.75
CA LEU A 460 25.19 11.87 16.87
C LEU A 460 25.65 11.12 18.14
N SER A 461 26.62 11.63 18.91
CA SER A 461 27.06 11.02 20.18
C SER A 461 26.61 11.78 21.43
N ALA A 462 25.99 12.96 21.25
CA ALA A 462 25.41 13.75 22.32
C ALA A 462 24.18 13.07 22.94
N LYS A 463 23.83 13.54 24.15
CA LYS A 463 22.63 13.13 24.89
C LYS A 463 21.64 14.29 24.98
N TYR A 464 20.37 13.95 24.83
CA TYR A 464 19.28 14.92 24.72
C TYR A 464 18.21 14.66 25.78
N ALA A 465 17.66 15.74 26.35
CA ALA A 465 16.58 15.65 27.32
C ALA A 465 15.29 15.14 26.65
N VAL A 466 15.08 15.56 25.39
CA VAL A 466 13.95 15.17 24.55
C VAL A 466 14.43 14.73 23.17
N VAL A 467 13.88 13.62 22.68
CA VAL A 467 13.98 13.21 21.28
C VAL A 467 12.57 13.20 20.70
N VAL A 468 12.32 14.00 19.67
CA VAL A 468 11.01 14.08 19.00
C VAL A 468 11.19 13.94 17.49
N THR A 469 10.51 12.98 16.85
CA THR A 469 10.75 12.74 15.42
C THR A 469 9.64 11.98 14.69
N ASN A 470 9.57 12.19 13.38
CA ASN A 470 8.90 11.33 12.42
C ASN A 470 9.97 10.67 11.55
N PRO A 471 10.41 9.43 11.86
CA PRO A 471 11.55 8.79 11.20
C PRO A 471 11.19 8.29 9.78
N PRO A 472 12.18 7.84 8.99
CA PRO A 472 11.93 7.22 7.69
C PRO A 472 11.22 5.86 7.79
N TYR A 473 10.33 5.56 6.83
CA TYR A 473 9.55 4.32 6.75
C TYR A 473 10.00 3.50 5.55
N MET A 474 10.53 2.30 5.78
CA MET A 474 10.96 1.41 4.71
C MET A 474 11.08 -0.03 5.24
N GLY A 475 10.12 -0.88 4.90
CA GLY A 475 10.17 -2.29 5.24
C GLY A 475 11.34 -3.01 4.55
N ALA A 476 11.88 -4.04 5.20
CA ALA A 476 13.08 -4.78 4.76
C ALA A 476 13.04 -5.29 3.31
N GLY A 477 11.84 -5.53 2.75
CA GLY A 477 11.68 -5.94 1.35
C GLY A 477 12.03 -4.86 0.31
N ASN A 478 12.02 -3.58 0.71
CA ASN A 478 12.25 -2.44 -0.17
C ASN A 478 13.68 -1.87 -0.07
N MET A 479 14.44 -2.28 0.95
CA MET A 479 15.83 -1.87 1.15
C MET A 479 16.76 -2.49 0.09
N SER A 480 17.77 -1.74 -0.37
CA SER A 480 18.88 -2.32 -1.14
C SER A 480 19.57 -3.45 -0.34
N GLY A 481 20.28 -4.34 -1.04
CA GLY A 481 21.01 -5.44 -0.37
C GLY A 481 21.98 -4.91 0.69
N GLU A 482 22.67 -3.83 0.36
CA GLU A 482 23.66 -3.20 1.20
C GLU A 482 23.09 -2.49 2.43
N LEU A 483 22.04 -1.69 2.27
CA LEU A 483 21.33 -1.11 3.42
C LEU A 483 20.79 -2.21 4.34
N SER A 484 20.24 -3.28 3.75
CA SER A 484 19.72 -4.41 4.51
C SER A 484 20.80 -5.08 5.36
N ASP A 485 22.03 -5.18 4.87
CA ASP A 485 23.13 -5.80 5.61
C ASP A 485 23.66 -4.88 6.72
N LEU A 486 23.84 -3.58 6.42
CA LEU A 486 24.20 -2.58 7.44
C LEU A 486 23.20 -2.53 8.61
N VAL A 487 21.90 -2.55 8.29
CA VAL A 487 20.82 -2.53 9.30
C VAL A 487 20.75 -3.84 10.09
N LYS A 488 20.97 -5.00 9.46
CA LYS A 488 21.00 -6.30 10.16
C LYS A 488 22.12 -6.35 11.21
N ASP A 489 23.28 -5.79 10.87
CA ASP A 489 24.46 -5.80 11.73
C ASP A 489 24.31 -4.81 12.89
N ALA A 490 23.81 -3.60 12.64
CA ALA A 490 23.68 -2.55 13.65
C ALA A 490 22.40 -2.63 14.51
N TYR A 491 21.29 -3.15 13.94
CA TYR A 491 19.95 -3.17 14.55
C TYR A 491 19.24 -4.53 14.35
N PRO A 492 19.81 -5.63 14.87
CA PRO A 492 19.35 -6.98 14.57
C PRO A 492 17.91 -7.29 15.00
N ARG A 493 17.38 -6.59 16.02
CA ARG A 493 16.00 -6.75 16.54
C ARG A 493 14.99 -5.87 15.81
N GLU A 494 15.46 -4.74 15.26
CA GLU A 494 14.62 -3.69 14.68
C GLU A 494 14.62 -3.70 13.14
N LYS A 495 15.52 -4.47 12.51
CA LYS A 495 15.80 -4.55 11.06
C LYS A 495 14.63 -4.76 10.08
N GLN A 496 13.43 -5.03 10.58
CA GLN A 496 12.27 -5.26 9.72
C GLN A 496 11.76 -3.97 9.08
N ASP A 497 12.00 -2.82 9.72
CA ASP A 497 11.68 -1.49 9.17
C ASP A 497 12.66 -0.43 9.71
N LEU A 498 12.95 0.61 8.91
CA LEU A 498 13.81 1.72 9.33
C LEU A 498 13.22 2.48 10.52
N TYR A 499 11.90 2.68 10.60
CA TYR A 499 11.32 3.43 11.71
C TYR A 499 11.64 2.76 13.06
N ALA A 500 11.70 1.43 13.10
CA ALA A 500 12.00 0.68 14.32
C ALA A 500 13.46 0.86 14.72
N CYS A 501 14.38 0.89 13.74
CA CYS A 501 15.78 1.21 13.98
C CYS A 501 15.94 2.62 14.57
N PHE A 502 15.12 3.58 14.10
CA PHE A 502 15.08 4.93 14.65
C PHE A 502 14.47 5.01 16.05
N ILE A 503 13.53 4.13 16.44
CA ILE A 503 13.09 4.04 17.84
C ILE A 503 14.26 3.62 18.73
N ALA A 504 14.97 2.56 18.36
CA ALA A 504 16.19 2.15 19.09
C ALA A 504 17.22 3.28 19.11
N ARG A 505 17.42 3.98 18.00
CA ARG A 505 18.33 5.12 17.93
C ARG A 505 17.92 6.27 18.84
N ALA A 506 16.63 6.63 18.87
CA ALA A 506 16.08 7.66 19.74
C ALA A 506 16.30 7.33 21.22
N THR A 507 16.10 6.06 21.63
CA THR A 507 16.41 5.63 23.01
C THR A 507 17.90 5.79 23.35
N ARG A 508 18.79 5.63 22.37
CA ARG A 508 20.24 5.79 22.52
C ARG A 508 20.68 7.26 22.48
N LEU A 509 19.91 8.16 21.87
CA LEU A 509 20.16 9.61 21.89
C LEU A 509 19.61 10.30 23.13
N ALA A 510 18.54 9.76 23.72
CA ALA A 510 17.96 10.29 24.94
C ALA A 510 18.89 10.08 26.16
N HIS A 511 18.84 11.01 27.11
CA HIS A 511 19.35 10.79 28.46
C HIS A 511 18.63 9.60 29.13
N ASN A 512 19.25 9.02 30.16
CA ASN A 512 18.51 8.19 31.11
C ASN A 512 17.41 9.06 31.74
N SER A 513 16.16 8.58 31.75
CA SER A 513 14.98 9.37 32.10
C SER A 513 14.64 10.54 31.16
N GLY A 514 15.28 10.64 29.99
CA GLY A 514 14.85 11.55 28.92
C GLY A 514 13.54 11.08 28.27
N VAL A 515 12.83 11.99 27.60
CA VAL A 515 11.54 11.70 26.97
C VAL A 515 11.71 11.51 25.46
N VAL A 516 11.11 10.47 24.92
CA VAL A 516 11.08 10.19 23.48
C VAL A 516 9.64 10.23 23.00
N ALA A 517 9.39 10.99 21.93
CA ALA A 517 8.07 11.11 21.30
C ALA A 517 8.19 10.88 19.79
N MET A 518 7.46 9.91 19.24
CA MET A 518 7.60 9.53 17.84
C MET A 518 6.26 9.19 17.21
N ILE A 519 6.16 9.40 15.90
CA ILE A 519 5.10 8.82 15.06
C ILE A 519 5.72 7.79 14.11
N VAL A 520 5.16 6.59 14.05
CA VAL A 520 5.67 5.43 13.29
C VAL A 520 4.53 4.51 12.82
N GLY A 521 4.86 3.40 12.14
CA GLY A 521 3.89 2.36 11.81
C GLY A 521 3.38 1.60 13.03
N ASP A 522 2.26 0.91 12.91
CA ASP A 522 1.62 0.13 13.98
C ASP A 522 1.98 -1.37 13.93
N THR A 523 2.70 -1.83 12.89
CA THR A 523 3.02 -3.26 12.73
C THR A 523 3.88 -3.81 13.87
N TRP A 524 4.76 -2.99 14.45
CA TRP A 524 5.55 -3.37 15.62
C TRP A 524 4.72 -3.68 16.86
N MET A 525 3.46 -3.22 16.94
CA MET A 525 2.58 -3.50 18.09
C MET A 525 2.22 -4.97 18.21
N THR A 526 2.21 -5.74 17.10
CA THR A 526 1.61 -7.08 17.12
C THR A 526 2.39 -8.17 16.39
N ILE A 527 3.13 -7.87 15.31
CA ILE A 527 3.77 -8.93 14.52
C ILE A 527 4.92 -9.60 15.28
N LYS A 528 5.12 -10.89 14.99
CA LYS A 528 6.13 -11.75 15.62
C LYS A 528 7.57 -11.27 15.39
N SER A 529 7.88 -10.71 14.22
CA SER A 529 9.24 -10.27 13.91
C SER A 529 9.71 -9.06 14.73
N PHE A 530 8.81 -8.41 15.49
CA PHE A 530 9.11 -7.33 16.42
C PHE A 530 8.88 -7.72 17.89
N GLU A 531 8.65 -9.01 18.19
CA GLU A 531 8.39 -9.49 19.55
C GLU A 531 9.52 -9.14 20.54
N ASP A 532 10.77 -9.46 20.20
CA ASP A 532 11.94 -9.15 21.04
C ASP A 532 12.12 -7.63 21.22
N PHE A 533 11.87 -6.85 20.17
CA PHE A 533 11.95 -5.39 20.20
C PHE A 533 10.85 -4.79 21.10
N ARG A 534 9.60 -5.26 20.98
CA ARG A 534 8.50 -4.84 21.85
C ARG A 534 8.80 -5.13 23.32
N GLY A 535 9.24 -6.36 23.61
CA GLY A 535 9.57 -6.76 24.98
C GLY A 535 10.67 -5.88 25.58
N ASP A 536 11.70 -5.56 24.80
CA ASP A 536 12.77 -4.63 25.21
C ASP A 536 12.25 -3.22 25.48
N LEU A 537 11.36 -2.71 24.63
CA LEU A 537 10.75 -1.38 24.77
C LEU A 537 9.93 -1.29 26.06
N LEU A 538 8.96 -2.19 26.23
CA LEU A 538 8.02 -2.17 27.37
C LEU A 538 8.71 -2.47 28.71
N LYS A 539 9.75 -3.30 28.72
CA LYS A 539 10.45 -3.67 29.97
C LYS A 539 11.34 -2.56 30.54
N HIS A 540 11.94 -1.74 29.68
CA HIS A 540 12.97 -0.78 30.11
C HIS A 540 12.52 0.69 30.01
N ARG A 541 11.27 0.95 29.60
CA ARG A 541 10.73 2.28 29.36
C ARG A 541 9.29 2.37 29.81
N THR A 542 8.89 3.58 30.18
CA THR A 542 7.53 3.88 30.62
C THR A 542 6.78 4.61 29.53
N LEU A 543 5.74 3.98 28.98
CA LEU A 543 4.84 4.59 27.99
C LEU A 543 3.84 5.49 28.71
N HIS A 544 3.70 6.74 28.28
CA HIS A 544 2.83 7.75 28.91
C HIS A 544 1.53 7.97 28.13
N SER A 545 1.62 7.98 26.81
CA SER A 545 0.46 8.09 25.94
C SER A 545 0.73 7.47 24.58
N PHE A 546 -0.35 6.97 23.96
CA PHE A 546 -0.32 6.29 22.67
C PHE A 546 -1.57 6.65 21.86
N VAL A 547 -1.39 7.28 20.71
CA VAL A 547 -2.45 7.62 19.76
C VAL A 547 -2.35 6.71 18.55
N HIS A 548 -3.34 5.83 18.39
CA HIS A 548 -3.44 4.85 17.31
C HIS A 548 -4.36 5.41 16.20
N LEU A 549 -3.79 5.76 15.05
CA LEU A 549 -4.42 6.51 13.95
C LEU A 549 -5.18 5.64 12.94
N ARG A 550 -4.89 4.32 12.90
CA ARG A 550 -5.52 3.26 12.08
C ARG A 550 -5.89 3.65 10.64
N ASP A 551 -5.03 4.38 9.93
CA ASP A 551 -5.26 4.71 8.52
C ASP A 551 -4.75 3.57 7.64
N VAL A 552 -5.67 2.73 7.14
CA VAL A 552 -5.28 1.60 6.27
C VAL A 552 -5.82 1.76 4.85
N SER A 553 -6.63 2.78 4.50
CA SER A 553 -7.25 2.74 3.16
C SER A 553 -7.91 3.99 2.55
N LEU A 554 -7.64 5.26 2.92
CA LEU A 554 -8.31 6.38 2.20
C LEU A 554 -7.51 7.65 1.85
N HIS A 555 -6.21 7.75 2.18
CA HIS A 555 -5.37 8.85 1.69
C HIS A 555 -4.13 8.34 0.93
N ALA A 556 -3.92 8.86 -0.27
CA ALA A 556 -2.72 8.57 -1.08
C ALA A 556 -1.42 9.06 -0.40
N ASP A 557 -1.54 9.98 0.57
CA ASP A 557 -0.42 10.76 1.10
C ASP A 557 0.12 10.27 2.46
N THR A 558 -0.55 9.31 3.13
CA THR A 558 -0.17 8.84 4.48
C THR A 558 -0.05 7.31 4.56
N PHE A 559 0.67 6.69 3.62
CA PHE A 559 1.06 5.29 3.78
C PHE A 559 2.11 5.16 4.89
N GLY A 560 1.71 4.66 6.07
CA GLY A 560 2.61 4.01 7.02
C GLY A 560 2.71 4.60 8.42
N ALA A 561 2.23 5.82 8.68
CA ALA A 561 2.28 6.48 9.99
C ALA A 561 0.98 6.27 10.77
N ASN A 562 0.93 5.19 11.56
CA ASN A 562 -0.32 4.70 12.17
C ASN A 562 -0.34 4.82 13.70
N ALA A 563 0.78 5.14 14.35
CA ALA A 563 0.89 5.21 15.79
C ALA A 563 1.81 6.37 16.20
N ALA A 564 1.30 7.28 17.04
CA ALA A 564 2.08 8.33 17.69
C ALA A 564 2.15 8.04 19.19
N PHE A 565 3.32 8.09 19.80
CA PHE A 565 3.45 7.73 21.22
C PHE A 565 4.59 8.44 21.91
N VAL A 566 4.52 8.45 23.25
CA VAL A 566 5.48 9.11 24.12
C VAL A 566 5.91 8.17 25.24
N PHE A 567 7.21 8.03 25.45
CA PHE A 567 7.75 7.26 26.57
C PHE A 567 8.94 7.96 27.24
N THR A 568 9.19 7.63 28.50
CA THR A 568 10.43 7.98 29.21
C THR A 568 11.41 6.82 29.14
N ASN A 569 12.69 7.13 28.90
CA ASN A 569 13.76 6.14 28.73
C ASN A 569 14.26 5.57 30.08
N ARG A 570 13.31 5.02 30.85
CA ARG A 570 13.48 4.36 32.14
C ARG A 570 12.18 3.60 32.47
N PRO A 571 12.22 2.43 33.12
CA PRO A 571 11.00 1.78 33.61
C PRO A 571 10.38 2.57 34.78
N ALA A 572 9.07 2.41 34.96
CA ALA A 572 8.36 3.02 36.08
C ALA A 572 8.76 2.33 37.38
N SER A 573 8.90 3.08 38.47
CA SER A 573 9.21 2.50 39.79
C SER A 573 7.98 1.87 40.47
N HIS A 574 6.78 2.18 39.98
CA HIS A 574 5.48 1.68 40.45
C HIS A 574 4.54 1.50 39.24
N GLY A 575 3.33 0.97 39.45
CA GLY A 575 2.31 0.90 38.39
C GLY A 575 2.07 2.27 37.76
N HIS A 576 1.97 2.32 36.43
CA HIS A 576 1.89 3.56 35.66
C HIS A 576 0.76 3.49 34.65
N ASP A 577 -0.24 4.37 34.80
CA ASP A 577 -1.38 4.44 33.90
C ASP A 577 -0.99 5.15 32.61
N CYS A 578 -1.20 4.48 31.47
CA CYS A 578 -0.98 5.03 30.14
C CYS A 578 -2.31 5.22 29.43
N ILE A 579 -2.51 6.39 28.81
CA ILE A 579 -3.67 6.63 27.94
C ILE A 579 -3.41 6.11 26.52
N PHE A 580 -4.29 5.24 26.03
CA PHE A 580 -4.34 4.81 24.64
C PHE A 580 -5.57 5.41 23.96
N VAL A 581 -5.38 6.17 22.88
CA VAL A 581 -6.45 6.80 22.12
C VAL A 581 -6.58 6.13 20.76
N ARG A 582 -7.76 5.57 20.46
CA ARG A 582 -8.05 4.86 19.22
C ARG A 582 -8.83 5.73 18.25
N LEU A 583 -8.16 6.19 17.21
CA LEU A 583 -8.76 6.98 16.14
C LEU A 583 -9.01 6.04 14.96
N ASP A 584 -10.23 5.51 14.82
CA ASP A 584 -10.65 4.69 13.67
C ASP A 584 -10.49 5.45 12.33
N PRO A 585 -10.63 4.80 11.15
CA PRO A 585 -10.40 5.43 9.84
C PRO A 585 -11.41 6.58 9.58
N LEU A 586 -11.05 7.77 10.03
CA LEU A 586 -11.83 9.01 10.00
C LEU A 586 -11.02 10.07 9.23
N ASN A 587 -11.67 11.15 8.81
CA ASN A 587 -10.93 12.28 8.25
C ASN A 587 -10.09 12.99 9.35
N GLU A 588 -9.07 13.74 8.93
CA GLU A 588 -8.09 14.38 9.84
C GLU A 588 -8.72 15.32 10.87
N GLU A 589 -9.73 16.11 10.51
CA GLU A 589 -10.38 17.03 11.46
C GLU A 589 -11.12 16.27 12.57
N VAL A 590 -11.79 15.17 12.22
CA VAL A 590 -12.46 14.32 13.21
C VAL A 590 -11.45 13.62 14.11
N LYS A 591 -10.31 13.16 13.57
CA LYS A 591 -9.21 12.58 14.38
C LYS A 591 -8.70 13.60 15.40
N ARG A 592 -8.41 14.83 14.96
CA ARG A 592 -7.98 15.94 15.82
C ARG A 592 -8.97 16.20 16.95
N GLN A 593 -10.26 16.32 16.62
CA GLN A 593 -11.31 16.59 17.59
C GLN A 593 -11.47 15.46 18.62
N ARG A 594 -11.44 14.19 18.19
CA ARG A 594 -11.52 13.04 19.10
C ARG A 594 -10.33 12.94 20.05
N LEU A 595 -9.12 13.30 19.60
CA LEU A 595 -7.97 13.36 20.48
C LEU A 595 -8.15 14.44 21.56
N LEU A 596 -8.61 15.64 21.18
CA LEU A 596 -8.90 16.70 22.15
C LEU A 596 -9.97 16.28 23.16
N GLU A 597 -11.01 15.57 22.72
CA GLU A 597 -12.03 15.01 23.60
C GLU A 597 -11.45 13.97 24.56
N ALA A 598 -10.62 13.04 24.06
CA ALA A 598 -9.95 12.04 24.90
C ALA A 598 -9.01 12.65 25.95
N ILE A 599 -8.40 13.80 25.66
CA ILE A 599 -7.51 14.50 26.60
C ILE A 599 -8.31 15.27 27.67
N ARG A 600 -9.47 15.83 27.29
CA ARG A 600 -10.24 16.75 28.14
C ARG A 600 -11.32 16.07 28.98
N MET A 601 -11.76 14.89 28.58
CA MET A 601 -12.85 14.15 29.24
C MET A 601 -12.30 13.02 30.10
N ASP A 602 -12.92 12.80 31.27
CA ASP A 602 -12.53 11.70 32.18
C ASP A 602 -12.80 10.30 31.59
N SER A 603 -13.73 10.18 30.64
CA SER A 603 -13.96 8.93 29.90
C SER A 603 -14.63 9.18 28.54
N CYS A 604 -14.21 8.41 27.54
CA CYS A 604 -14.86 8.33 26.24
C CYS A 604 -14.59 6.96 25.58
N ASP A 605 -15.45 6.55 24.63
CA ASP A 605 -15.44 5.21 24.01
C ASP A 605 -14.14 4.86 23.25
N TRP A 606 -13.31 5.85 22.95
CA TRP A 606 -12.09 5.70 22.17
C TRP A 606 -10.81 5.98 22.97
N ALA A 607 -10.92 6.23 24.28
CA ALA A 607 -9.77 6.34 25.18
C ALA A 607 -9.76 5.18 26.18
N TYR A 608 -8.58 4.60 26.40
CA TYR A 608 -8.36 3.48 27.30
C TYR A 608 -7.24 3.84 28.27
N HIS A 609 -7.52 3.68 29.56
CA HIS A 609 -6.57 3.90 30.64
C HIS A 609 -6.23 2.54 31.26
N LEU A 610 -4.96 2.14 31.13
CA LEU A 610 -4.46 0.89 31.71
C LEU A 610 -2.97 0.97 32.03
N ASP A 611 -2.54 0.11 32.95
CA ASP A 611 -1.13 -0.21 33.15
C ASP A 611 -0.58 -0.91 31.90
N ALA A 612 0.54 -0.43 31.36
CA ALA A 612 1.10 -0.87 30.07
C ALA A 612 1.78 -2.26 30.11
N ASP A 613 1.23 -3.21 30.88
CA ASP A 613 1.66 -4.60 30.92
C ASP A 613 0.84 -5.44 29.93
N PHE A 614 1.48 -5.83 28.83
CA PHE A 614 0.88 -6.64 27.77
C PHE A 614 1.36 -8.09 27.77
N THR A 615 2.04 -8.55 28.83
CA THR A 615 2.70 -9.86 28.86
C THR A 615 1.76 -11.05 29.01
N ALA A 616 0.50 -10.82 29.40
CA ALA A 616 -0.51 -11.86 29.57
C ALA A 616 -0.85 -12.61 28.26
N ILE A 617 -0.69 -11.96 27.11
CA ILE A 617 -0.92 -12.57 25.80
C ILE A 617 0.45 -13.01 25.22
N PRO A 618 0.63 -14.25 24.74
CA PRO A 618 1.87 -14.71 24.11
C PRO A 618 2.38 -13.75 23.03
N GLY A 619 3.68 -13.50 23.03
CA GLY A 619 4.31 -12.50 22.15
C GLY A 619 4.05 -11.04 22.54
N ALA A 620 3.37 -10.76 23.65
CA ALA A 620 3.09 -9.44 24.20
C ALA A 620 2.60 -8.40 23.15
N PRO A 621 1.53 -8.66 22.39
CA PRO A 621 0.94 -7.67 21.51
C PRO A 621 0.35 -6.50 22.33
N ILE A 622 0.53 -5.26 21.86
CA ILE A 622 -0.05 -4.06 22.48
C ILE A 622 -1.53 -3.97 22.07
N ALA A 623 -2.35 -4.84 22.68
CA ALA A 623 -3.78 -4.98 22.43
C ALA A 623 -4.60 -4.28 23.52
N TYR A 624 -4.39 -2.97 23.70
CA TYR A 624 -5.00 -2.16 24.76
C TYR A 624 -6.54 -2.13 24.74
N TRP A 625 -7.15 -2.50 23.61
CA TRP A 625 -8.61 -2.60 23.44
C TRP A 625 -9.18 -3.99 23.80
N ALA A 626 -8.33 -4.94 24.20
CA ALA A 626 -8.75 -6.29 24.54
C ALA A 626 -9.64 -6.28 25.78
N ASP A 627 -10.74 -7.02 25.74
CA ASP A 627 -11.56 -7.21 26.94
C ASP A 627 -10.76 -7.99 28.00
N PRO A 628 -10.69 -7.54 29.26
CA PRO A 628 -9.97 -8.24 30.32
C PRO A 628 -10.37 -9.71 30.47
N HIS A 629 -11.63 -10.05 30.20
CA HIS A 629 -12.12 -11.42 30.26
C HIS A 629 -11.51 -12.28 29.15
N VAL A 630 -11.33 -11.71 27.96
CA VAL A 630 -10.63 -12.37 26.84
C VAL A 630 -9.14 -12.51 27.12
N VAL A 631 -8.51 -11.53 27.77
CA VAL A 631 -7.11 -11.63 28.21
C VAL A 631 -6.95 -12.76 29.23
N GLN A 632 -7.88 -12.89 30.18
CA GLN A 632 -7.85 -13.93 31.21
C GLN A 632 -7.83 -15.36 30.65
N LEU A 633 -8.45 -15.60 29.47
CA LEU A 633 -8.44 -16.90 28.82
C LEU A 633 -7.02 -17.41 28.49
N TYR A 634 -6.06 -16.52 28.29
CA TYR A 634 -4.66 -16.88 28.02
C TYR A 634 -3.93 -17.49 29.23
N SER A 635 -4.54 -17.50 30.41
CA SER A 635 -4.05 -18.29 31.55
C SER A 635 -4.28 -19.80 31.42
N GLY A 636 -5.12 -20.22 30.47
CA GLY A 636 -5.42 -21.63 30.18
C GLY A 636 -4.49 -22.28 29.14
N SER A 637 -4.87 -23.48 28.68
CA SER A 637 -4.14 -24.18 27.61
C SER A 637 -4.31 -23.48 26.26
N LEU A 638 -3.24 -23.43 25.46
CA LEU A 638 -3.27 -22.91 24.10
C LEU A 638 -3.62 -24.03 23.11
N ILE A 639 -4.14 -23.66 21.93
CA ILE A 639 -4.43 -24.62 20.85
C ILE A 639 -3.17 -25.41 20.47
N GLY A 640 -2.01 -24.75 20.43
CA GLY A 640 -0.72 -25.36 20.13
C GLY A 640 -0.25 -26.41 21.12
N ASP A 641 -0.80 -26.43 22.34
CA ASP A 641 -0.44 -27.43 23.36
C ASP A 641 -1.09 -28.79 23.10
N LYS A 642 -2.23 -28.81 22.39
CA LYS A 642 -3.04 -30.01 22.15
C LYS A 642 -3.13 -30.42 20.68
N PHE A 643 -2.90 -29.49 19.76
CA PHE A 643 -3.13 -29.70 18.32
C PHE A 643 -1.88 -29.39 17.49
N ASP A 644 -1.83 -30.01 16.31
CA ASP A 644 -0.84 -29.74 15.29
C ASP A 644 -1.35 -28.65 14.33
N ILE A 645 -0.76 -27.46 14.37
CA ILE A 645 -1.10 -26.38 13.44
C ILE A 645 -0.05 -26.33 12.33
N LYS A 646 -0.43 -26.66 11.09
CA LYS A 646 0.53 -26.81 9.97
C LYS A 646 0.12 -25.99 8.75
N ALA A 647 1.13 -25.41 8.11
CA ALA A 647 0.98 -24.84 6.76
C ALA A 647 1.00 -25.97 5.73
N GLY A 648 0.18 -25.84 4.68
CA GLY A 648 0.13 -26.81 3.60
C GLY A 648 1.29 -26.71 2.61
N VAL A 649 1.16 -27.45 1.51
CA VAL A 649 2.17 -27.55 0.47
C VAL A 649 2.25 -26.22 -0.30
N GLY A 650 3.43 -25.61 -0.30
CA GLY A 650 3.71 -24.42 -1.12
C GLY A 650 4.20 -24.80 -2.52
N THR A 651 3.32 -24.71 -3.53
CA THR A 651 3.64 -25.06 -4.93
C THR A 651 4.70 -24.14 -5.54
N ARG A 652 4.66 -22.84 -5.19
CA ARG A 652 5.46 -21.74 -5.77
C ARG A 652 5.30 -21.58 -7.30
N ASN A 653 4.31 -22.24 -7.89
CA ASN A 653 3.84 -22.07 -9.25
C ASN A 653 2.45 -22.68 -9.41
N ASP A 654 1.43 -21.95 -8.98
CA ASP A 654 0.04 -22.43 -9.04
C ASP A 654 -0.42 -22.69 -10.48
N ASP A 655 0.06 -21.91 -11.45
CA ASP A 655 -0.30 -22.10 -12.86
C ASP A 655 0.21 -23.43 -13.44
N LEU A 656 1.20 -24.05 -12.81
CA LEU A 656 1.69 -25.37 -13.21
C LEU A 656 1.05 -26.51 -12.40
N PHE A 657 0.81 -26.30 -11.10
CA PHE A 657 0.47 -27.39 -10.17
C PHE A 657 -0.95 -27.36 -9.61
N MET A 658 -1.73 -26.31 -9.90
CA MET A 658 -3.09 -26.15 -9.43
C MET A 658 -4.05 -25.92 -10.60
N ARG A 659 -5.22 -26.53 -10.54
CA ARG A 659 -6.33 -26.30 -11.48
C ARG A 659 -7.63 -26.11 -10.70
N PHE A 660 -8.67 -25.59 -11.34
CA PHE A 660 -10.02 -25.86 -10.84
C PHE A 660 -10.45 -27.27 -11.24
N HIS A 661 -11.26 -27.93 -10.40
CA HIS A 661 -11.64 -29.32 -10.63
C HIS A 661 -12.41 -29.53 -11.95
N TRP A 662 -13.13 -28.50 -12.41
CA TRP A 662 -13.85 -28.51 -13.69
C TRP A 662 -12.98 -28.31 -14.92
N GLU A 663 -11.68 -28.02 -14.78
CA GLU A 663 -10.77 -27.89 -15.92
C GLU A 663 -10.21 -29.24 -16.37
N VAL A 664 -10.19 -30.23 -15.47
CA VAL A 664 -9.51 -31.52 -15.65
C VAL A 664 -10.53 -32.66 -15.76
N SER A 665 -10.11 -33.81 -16.29
CA SER A 665 -10.98 -35.00 -16.34
C SER A 665 -11.37 -35.47 -14.93
N ALA A 666 -12.67 -35.64 -14.70
CA ALA A 666 -13.22 -36.11 -13.43
C ALA A 666 -12.67 -37.50 -13.04
N LYS A 667 -12.40 -38.39 -14.01
CA LYS A 667 -11.74 -39.68 -13.78
C LYS A 667 -10.33 -39.54 -13.20
N ARG A 668 -9.64 -38.41 -13.38
CA ARG A 668 -8.30 -38.14 -12.82
C ARG A 668 -8.32 -37.38 -11.49
N VAL A 669 -9.50 -37.02 -10.97
CA VAL A 669 -9.68 -36.34 -9.68
C VAL A 669 -9.98 -37.35 -8.57
N GLY A 670 -9.22 -37.29 -7.47
CA GLY A 670 -9.40 -38.13 -6.28
C GLY A 670 -8.07 -38.63 -5.67
N ARG A 671 -8.16 -39.23 -4.48
CA ARG A 671 -6.99 -39.81 -3.79
C ARG A 671 -6.37 -40.93 -4.63
N GLY A 672 -5.04 -40.92 -4.76
CA GLY A 672 -4.30 -41.89 -5.57
C GLY A 672 -4.33 -41.64 -7.08
N LYS A 673 -4.96 -40.54 -7.52
CA LYS A 673 -4.95 -40.09 -8.91
C LYS A 673 -4.02 -38.87 -9.08
N ARG A 674 -3.90 -38.36 -10.31
CA ARG A 674 -3.07 -37.18 -10.60
C ARG A 674 -3.54 -35.95 -9.85
N TRP A 675 -4.85 -35.68 -9.83
CA TRP A 675 -5.40 -34.44 -9.26
C TRP A 675 -6.11 -34.75 -7.94
N VAL A 676 -5.71 -34.10 -6.85
CA VAL A 676 -6.38 -34.22 -5.55
C VAL A 676 -7.12 -32.94 -5.22
N LEU A 677 -8.40 -33.04 -4.82
CA LEU A 677 -9.15 -31.88 -4.33
C LEU A 677 -8.37 -31.24 -3.19
N THR A 678 -8.13 -29.93 -3.29
CA THR A 678 -7.18 -29.24 -2.43
C THR A 678 -7.75 -27.95 -1.87
N ASP A 679 -7.57 -27.78 -0.56
CA ASP A 679 -7.82 -26.51 0.13
C ASP A 679 -6.86 -25.48 -0.43
N LYS A 680 -7.40 -24.42 -0.99
CA LYS A 680 -6.69 -23.19 -1.28
C LYS A 680 -7.52 -22.07 -0.70
N ALA A 681 -6.87 -21.00 -0.21
CA ALA A 681 -7.56 -19.84 0.36
C ALA A 681 -8.81 -19.51 -0.46
N GLY A 682 -9.99 -19.75 0.13
CA GLY A 682 -11.28 -19.47 -0.46
C GLY A 682 -11.78 -18.10 -0.04
N GLU A 683 -12.93 -17.71 -0.56
CA GLU A 683 -13.66 -16.53 -0.08
C GLU A 683 -14.11 -16.73 1.38
N PHE A 684 -14.47 -15.63 2.05
CA PHE A 684 -14.97 -15.69 3.41
C PHE A 684 -16.22 -16.57 3.47
N ARG A 685 -16.18 -17.65 4.25
CA ARG A 685 -17.31 -18.54 4.50
C ARG A 685 -17.02 -19.37 5.74
N LYS A 686 -17.97 -19.47 6.66
CA LYS A 686 -17.83 -20.28 7.87
C LYS A 686 -18.22 -21.74 7.63
N TRP A 687 -17.76 -22.59 8.55
CA TRP A 687 -18.17 -23.98 8.76
C TRP A 687 -17.67 -25.00 7.74
N TYR A 688 -17.72 -24.76 6.43
CA TYR A 688 -17.31 -25.75 5.42
C TYR A 688 -16.39 -25.18 4.33
N ALA A 689 -15.37 -25.96 3.92
CA ALA A 689 -14.26 -25.52 3.07
C ALA A 689 -14.65 -25.22 1.61
N GLY A 690 -15.63 -25.93 1.05
CA GLY A 690 -16.10 -25.73 -0.32
C GLY A 690 -14.99 -25.87 -1.39
N PHE A 691 -14.50 -27.09 -1.63
CA PHE A 691 -13.35 -27.33 -2.51
C PHE A 691 -13.64 -27.00 -3.97
N ILE A 692 -12.85 -26.11 -4.58
CA ILE A 692 -12.87 -25.86 -6.03
C ILE A 692 -11.55 -26.15 -6.74
N TYR A 693 -10.45 -26.20 -5.99
CA TYR A 693 -9.13 -26.44 -6.54
C TYR A 693 -8.76 -27.91 -6.49
N VAL A 694 -7.93 -28.31 -7.44
CA VAL A 694 -7.17 -29.57 -7.40
C VAL A 694 -5.68 -29.28 -7.50
N MET A 695 -4.87 -30.08 -6.81
CA MET A 695 -3.40 -30.01 -6.84
C MET A 695 -2.84 -31.26 -7.52
N ASP A 696 -1.78 -31.08 -8.31
CA ASP A 696 -1.04 -32.20 -8.90
C ASP A 696 -0.33 -32.98 -7.81
N TRP A 697 -0.76 -34.22 -7.60
CA TRP A 697 -0.19 -35.16 -6.66
C TRP A 697 0.16 -36.50 -7.31
N GLU A 698 0.36 -36.52 -8.63
CA GLU A 698 0.76 -37.73 -9.34
C GLU A 698 2.11 -38.26 -8.81
N ASN A 699 2.20 -39.58 -8.68
CA ASN A 699 3.38 -40.27 -8.15
C ASN A 699 3.82 -39.68 -6.80
N ASP A 700 2.87 -39.50 -5.88
CA ASP A 700 3.07 -38.89 -4.55
C ASP A 700 3.66 -37.46 -4.64
N GLY A 701 3.15 -36.66 -5.57
CA GLY A 701 3.55 -35.27 -5.76
C GLY A 701 4.98 -35.09 -6.27
N TYR A 702 5.51 -36.06 -7.02
CA TYR A 702 6.90 -36.06 -7.51
C TYR A 702 7.31 -34.75 -8.18
N ARG A 703 6.44 -34.20 -9.05
CA ARG A 703 6.71 -32.94 -9.78
C ARG A 703 6.86 -31.76 -8.82
N ILE A 704 6.01 -31.64 -7.82
CA ILE A 704 6.11 -30.60 -6.79
C ILE A 704 7.35 -30.82 -5.94
N LYS A 705 7.62 -32.05 -5.48
CA LYS A 705 8.78 -32.38 -4.65
C LYS A 705 10.13 -32.18 -5.34
N ASN A 706 10.15 -32.06 -6.67
CA ASN A 706 11.36 -31.86 -7.48
C ASN A 706 11.36 -30.54 -8.27
N TYR A 707 10.46 -29.60 -7.98
CA TYR A 707 10.43 -28.31 -8.66
C TYR A 707 11.55 -27.40 -8.16
N ARG A 708 12.59 -27.23 -9.00
CA ARG A 708 13.86 -26.56 -8.64
C ARG A 708 14.09 -25.25 -9.40
N ASN A 709 14.89 -24.38 -8.81
CA ASN A 709 15.47 -23.20 -9.46
C ASN A 709 16.61 -23.62 -10.41
N PRO A 710 17.09 -22.72 -11.30
CA PRO A 710 18.23 -23.00 -12.17
C PRO A 710 19.53 -23.42 -11.44
N ASP A 711 19.70 -22.96 -10.19
CA ASP A 711 20.84 -23.32 -9.33
C ASP A 711 20.70 -24.71 -8.64
N GLY A 712 19.62 -25.45 -8.95
CA GLY A 712 19.33 -26.77 -8.37
C GLY A 712 18.65 -26.73 -7.00
N SER A 713 18.50 -25.56 -6.36
CA SER A 713 17.79 -25.43 -5.08
C SER A 713 16.30 -25.71 -5.25
N LEU A 714 15.66 -26.32 -4.24
CA LEU A 714 14.23 -26.61 -4.30
C LEU A 714 13.43 -25.31 -4.21
N LYS A 715 12.67 -25.01 -5.27
CA LYS A 715 11.84 -23.82 -5.39
C LYS A 715 10.53 -24.01 -4.62
N SER A 716 9.88 -25.16 -4.78
CA SER A 716 8.67 -25.51 -4.02
C SER A 716 8.96 -25.70 -2.52
N ARG A 717 7.88 -25.77 -1.72
CA ARG A 717 7.90 -26.04 -0.27
C ARG A 717 6.94 -27.19 0.07
N PRO A 718 7.29 -28.45 -0.27
CA PRO A 718 6.47 -29.63 -0.01
C PRO A 718 6.63 -30.09 1.45
N GLN A 719 6.33 -29.22 2.40
CA GLN A 719 6.39 -29.53 3.84
C GLN A 719 5.06 -30.09 4.33
N ASN A 720 5.08 -30.79 5.47
CA ASN A 720 3.89 -31.31 6.16
C ASN A 720 3.04 -32.29 5.33
N VAL A 721 3.64 -33.01 4.38
CA VAL A 721 2.94 -33.93 3.48
C VAL A 721 2.28 -35.11 4.21
N GLN A 722 2.71 -35.43 5.43
CA GLN A 722 2.06 -36.44 6.28
C GLN A 722 0.63 -36.08 6.71
N TYR A 723 0.22 -34.81 6.52
CA TYR A 723 -1.13 -34.32 6.80
C TYR A 723 -2.02 -34.18 5.55
N MET A 724 -1.49 -34.47 4.35
CA MET A 724 -2.13 -34.22 3.03
C MET A 724 -3.50 -34.85 2.80
N PHE A 725 -3.96 -35.75 3.67
CA PHE A 725 -5.28 -36.38 3.54
C PHE A 725 -6.00 -36.47 4.87
N ARG A 726 -5.49 -35.83 5.93
CA ARG A 726 -6.12 -35.86 7.24
C ARG A 726 -7.25 -34.84 7.32
N GLU A 727 -8.31 -35.18 8.05
CA GLU A 727 -9.34 -34.22 8.44
C GLU A 727 -8.79 -33.19 9.43
N GLY A 728 -9.48 -32.05 9.55
CA GLY A 728 -9.03 -30.95 10.39
C GLY A 728 -9.80 -29.66 10.14
N VAL A 729 -9.37 -28.58 10.79
CA VAL A 729 -9.98 -27.25 10.65
C VAL A 729 -9.05 -26.34 9.86
N THR A 730 -9.52 -25.82 8.74
CA THR A 730 -8.75 -24.99 7.79
C THR A 730 -9.25 -23.55 7.78
N TRP A 731 -8.37 -22.60 7.44
CA TRP A 731 -8.72 -21.19 7.25
C TRP A 731 -7.89 -20.57 6.12
N GLY A 732 -8.32 -19.43 5.60
CA GLY A 732 -7.52 -18.68 4.64
C GLY A 732 -6.39 -17.93 5.35
N LYS A 733 -5.12 -18.22 5.01
CA LYS A 733 -3.97 -17.54 5.62
C LYS A 733 -4.01 -16.03 5.39
N VAL A 734 -4.38 -15.61 4.18
CA VAL A 734 -4.49 -14.21 3.78
C VAL A 734 -5.91 -13.93 3.31
N GLY A 735 -6.53 -12.87 3.82
CA GLY A 735 -7.88 -12.46 3.45
C GLY A 735 -8.13 -10.99 3.76
N ALA A 736 -9.22 -10.43 3.26
CA ALA A 736 -9.69 -9.09 3.64
C ALA A 736 -10.87 -9.22 4.59
N GLY A 737 -10.82 -8.56 5.75
CA GLY A 737 -11.90 -8.60 6.75
C GLY A 737 -11.77 -9.74 7.76
N ALA A 738 -12.89 -10.22 8.30
CA ALA A 738 -12.90 -11.25 9.34
C ALA A 738 -12.36 -12.60 8.84
N THR A 739 -11.73 -13.37 9.72
CA THR A 739 -11.28 -14.73 9.42
C THR A 739 -12.45 -15.70 9.54
N SER A 740 -12.48 -16.74 8.69
CA SER A 740 -13.47 -17.81 8.77
C SER A 740 -12.78 -19.18 8.82
N PHE A 741 -13.25 -20.04 9.73
CA PHE A 741 -12.73 -21.37 9.95
C PHE A 741 -13.71 -22.42 9.44
N ARG A 742 -13.17 -23.44 8.79
CA ARG A 742 -13.93 -24.38 7.98
C ARG A 742 -13.49 -25.80 8.28
N TRP A 743 -14.45 -26.71 8.32
CA TRP A 743 -14.17 -28.13 8.36
C TRP A 743 -13.59 -28.61 7.04
N ARG A 744 -12.48 -29.33 7.11
CA ARG A 744 -11.90 -30.08 5.99
C ARG A 744 -12.11 -31.59 6.27
N PRO A 745 -12.84 -32.32 5.40
CA PRO A 745 -12.96 -33.77 5.53
C PRO A 745 -11.65 -34.49 5.18
N GLU A 746 -11.54 -35.76 5.57
CA GLU A 746 -10.45 -36.65 5.14
C GLU A 746 -10.39 -36.74 3.59
N GLY A 747 -9.21 -37.04 3.03
CA GLY A 747 -9.04 -37.35 1.60
C GLY A 747 -8.71 -36.17 0.69
N HIS A 748 -8.57 -34.96 1.24
CA HIS A 748 -8.28 -33.72 0.50
C HIS A 748 -6.84 -33.25 0.76
N GLY A 749 -6.16 -32.68 -0.24
CA GLY A 749 -4.86 -32.00 -0.14
C GLY A 749 -4.97 -30.58 0.44
N PHE A 750 -3.90 -30.00 0.98
CA PHE A 750 -3.94 -28.64 1.54
C PHE A 750 -2.73 -27.81 1.10
N ASN A 751 -2.98 -26.58 0.68
CA ASN A 751 -1.98 -25.63 0.19
C ASN A 751 -1.50 -24.68 1.31
N ASP A 752 -0.33 -24.04 1.13
CA ASP A 752 0.22 -23.07 2.09
C ASP A 752 -0.63 -21.81 2.31
N ALA A 753 -1.54 -21.50 1.38
CA ALA A 753 -2.55 -20.46 1.55
C ALA A 753 -3.75 -20.90 2.42
N ALA A 754 -3.92 -22.21 2.67
CA ALA A 754 -4.98 -22.78 3.50
C ALA A 754 -4.39 -23.70 4.60
N PRO A 755 -3.69 -23.12 5.60
CA PRO A 755 -3.20 -23.87 6.76
C PRO A 755 -4.34 -24.53 7.54
N ALA A 756 -4.00 -25.55 8.33
CA ALA A 756 -4.98 -26.32 9.07
C ALA A 756 -4.50 -26.77 10.46
N ILE A 757 -5.48 -26.99 11.33
CA ILE A 757 -5.36 -27.58 12.67
C ILE A 757 -5.69 -29.07 12.57
N PHE A 758 -4.81 -29.92 13.09
CA PHE A 758 -4.94 -31.38 13.09
C PHE A 758 -4.86 -31.92 14.53
N GLY A 759 -5.58 -33.01 14.80
CA GLY A 759 -5.58 -33.71 16.08
C GLY A 759 -6.95 -34.21 16.47
N SER A 760 -7.00 -35.14 17.43
CA SER A 760 -8.26 -35.67 17.97
C SER A 760 -9.04 -34.54 18.64
N GLY A 761 -10.29 -34.31 18.22
CA GLY A 761 -11.12 -33.21 18.74
C GLY A 761 -10.92 -31.86 18.05
N ALA A 762 -10.12 -31.75 16.98
CA ALA A 762 -9.92 -30.48 16.27
C ALA A 762 -11.24 -29.88 15.76
N PHE A 763 -12.21 -30.73 15.41
CA PHE A 763 -13.57 -30.32 15.03
C PHE A 763 -14.25 -29.42 16.07
N ASP A 764 -14.00 -29.64 17.37
CA ASP A 764 -14.67 -28.91 18.45
C ASP A 764 -14.26 -27.44 18.51
N LEU A 765 -13.09 -27.12 17.97
CA LEU A 765 -12.62 -25.74 17.89
C LEU A 765 -13.44 -24.89 16.91
N LEU A 766 -14.24 -25.49 16.02
CA LEU A 766 -15.05 -24.74 15.05
C LEU A 766 -16.02 -23.77 15.73
N ALA A 767 -16.67 -24.21 16.82
CA ALA A 767 -17.58 -23.37 17.59
C ALA A 767 -16.84 -22.13 18.11
N GLN A 768 -15.69 -22.34 18.78
CA GLN A 768 -14.89 -21.25 19.33
C GLN A 768 -14.41 -20.32 18.23
N LEU A 769 -13.76 -20.86 17.19
CA LEU A 769 -13.08 -20.09 16.15
C LEU A 769 -14.03 -19.29 15.24
N ASN A 770 -15.30 -19.72 15.09
CA ASN A 770 -16.32 -18.99 14.32
C ASN A 770 -17.26 -18.13 15.18
N SER A 771 -17.05 -18.10 16.51
CA SER A 771 -17.81 -17.27 17.45
C SER A 771 -17.27 -15.84 17.58
N HIS A 772 -18.02 -14.99 18.29
CA HIS A 772 -17.57 -13.66 18.67
C HIS A 772 -16.28 -13.68 19.49
N VAL A 773 -16.19 -14.58 20.48
CA VAL A 773 -14.98 -14.77 21.30
C VAL A 773 -13.79 -15.15 20.42
N GLY A 774 -13.95 -16.12 19.51
CA GLY A 774 -12.87 -16.52 18.59
C GLY A 774 -12.39 -15.38 17.71
N ARG A 775 -13.31 -14.53 17.23
CA ARG A 775 -12.95 -13.32 16.49
C ARG A 775 -12.13 -12.36 17.34
N GLN A 776 -12.55 -12.08 18.57
CA GLN A 776 -11.78 -11.20 19.48
C GLN A 776 -10.38 -11.78 19.76
N LEU A 777 -10.26 -13.10 19.98
CA LEU A 777 -8.99 -13.79 20.19
C LEU A 777 -8.03 -13.65 19.00
N VAL A 778 -8.52 -13.70 17.77
CA VAL A 778 -7.69 -13.43 16.57
C VAL A 778 -7.34 -11.94 16.47
N GLU A 779 -8.27 -11.04 16.75
CA GLU A 779 -8.07 -9.59 16.65
C GLU A 779 -7.02 -9.05 17.63
N VAL A 780 -6.94 -9.58 18.86
CA VAL A 780 -5.91 -9.16 19.85
C VAL A 780 -4.49 -9.55 19.43
N LYS A 781 -4.33 -10.52 18.51
CA LYS A 781 -3.04 -10.90 17.92
C LYS A 781 -2.64 -10.01 16.73
N GLY A 782 -3.48 -9.04 16.35
CA GLY A 782 -3.10 -7.90 15.51
C GLY A 782 -3.27 -8.03 14.00
N SER A 783 -3.79 -9.14 13.48
CA SER A 783 -4.10 -9.22 12.06
C SER A 783 -5.31 -10.10 11.77
N THR A 784 -6.38 -9.50 11.25
CA THR A 784 -7.44 -10.22 10.55
C THR A 784 -7.07 -10.52 9.09
N MET A 785 -6.06 -9.82 8.57
CA MET A 785 -5.62 -9.91 7.18
C MET A 785 -4.69 -11.10 6.91
N ASN A 786 -3.81 -11.45 7.86
CA ASN A 786 -2.81 -12.51 7.71
C ASN A 786 -2.74 -13.39 8.97
N VAL A 787 -3.63 -14.37 9.06
CA VAL A 787 -3.70 -15.30 10.19
C VAL A 787 -2.75 -16.47 9.95
N GLN A 788 -1.60 -16.43 10.62
CA GLN A 788 -0.55 -17.44 10.49
C GLN A 788 -0.74 -18.62 11.46
N THR A 789 -0.09 -19.74 11.17
CA THR A 789 -0.16 -20.94 12.02
C THR A 789 0.30 -20.68 13.45
N GLY A 790 1.36 -19.87 13.64
CA GLY A 790 1.84 -19.49 14.98
C GLY A 790 0.80 -18.69 15.76
N MET A 791 0.08 -17.78 15.10
CA MET A 791 -0.99 -17.01 15.74
C MET A 791 -2.12 -17.91 16.24
N VAL A 792 -2.56 -18.86 15.40
CA VAL A 792 -3.62 -19.82 15.78
C VAL A 792 -3.17 -20.75 16.89
N ALA A 793 -1.91 -21.20 16.85
CA ALA A 793 -1.34 -22.05 17.90
C ALA A 793 -1.31 -21.35 19.27
N GLU A 794 -1.14 -20.03 19.27
CA GLU A 794 -1.07 -19.23 20.50
C GLU A 794 -2.46 -18.79 21.02
N LEU A 795 -3.57 -19.17 20.38
CA LEU A 795 -4.91 -18.85 20.91
C LEU A 795 -5.25 -19.79 22.08
N PRO A 796 -5.93 -19.30 23.13
CA PRO A 796 -6.37 -20.14 24.25
C PRO A 796 -7.53 -21.04 23.84
N ILE A 797 -7.70 -22.16 24.53
CA ILE A 797 -8.86 -23.05 24.41
C ILE A 797 -9.89 -22.63 25.45
N VAL A 798 -11.12 -22.34 25.03
CA VAL A 798 -12.23 -22.08 25.95
C VAL A 798 -12.72 -23.43 26.49
N GLU A 799 -12.70 -23.58 27.81
CA GLU A 799 -13.10 -24.82 28.48
C GLU A 799 -14.61 -24.84 28.78
N PHE A 800 -15.20 -26.04 28.66
CA PHE A 800 -16.62 -26.30 28.88
C PHE A 800 -16.79 -27.59 29.68
N ASP A 801 -17.90 -27.69 30.41
CA ASP A 801 -18.37 -28.97 30.94
C ASP A 801 -18.77 -29.93 29.80
N SER A 802 -18.91 -31.23 30.11
CA SER A 802 -19.18 -32.26 29.11
C SER A 802 -20.49 -32.06 28.35
N ASP A 803 -21.52 -31.54 29.00
CA ASP A 803 -22.85 -31.39 28.42
C ASP A 803 -22.86 -30.21 27.43
N THR A 804 -22.27 -29.08 27.84
CA THR A 804 -22.10 -27.91 26.97
C THR A 804 -21.19 -28.22 25.78
N ALA A 805 -20.07 -28.92 26.00
CA ALA A 805 -19.18 -29.36 24.93
C ALA A 805 -19.90 -30.28 23.91
N GLY A 806 -20.70 -31.23 24.40
CA GLY A 806 -21.53 -32.09 23.55
C GLY A 806 -22.55 -31.32 22.72
N SER A 807 -23.21 -30.33 23.32
CA SER A 807 -24.17 -29.44 22.64
C SER A 807 -23.49 -28.60 21.54
N LEU A 808 -22.34 -27.99 21.84
CA LEU A 808 -21.55 -27.21 20.87
C LEU A 808 -21.05 -28.04 19.69
N ARG A 809 -20.63 -29.29 19.94
CA ARG A 809 -20.29 -30.22 18.86
C ARG A 809 -21.49 -30.49 17.96
N SER A 810 -22.66 -30.77 18.53
CA SER A 810 -23.91 -31.01 17.78
C SER A 810 -24.31 -29.81 16.92
N LEU A 811 -24.24 -28.60 17.49
CA LEU A 811 -24.47 -27.35 16.78
C LEU A 811 -23.48 -27.16 15.62
N SER A 812 -22.19 -27.40 15.86
CA SER A 812 -21.15 -27.30 14.83
C SER A 812 -21.36 -28.31 13.70
N THR A 813 -21.77 -29.54 14.01
CA THR A 813 -22.13 -30.55 13.00
C THR A 813 -23.27 -30.07 12.12
N ARG A 814 -24.38 -29.59 12.69
CA ARG A 814 -25.49 -29.02 11.93
C ARG A 814 -25.09 -27.80 11.10
N ALA A 815 -24.20 -26.94 11.61
CA ALA A 815 -23.70 -25.79 10.86
C ALA A 815 -22.85 -26.24 9.65
N VAL A 816 -21.98 -27.24 9.83
CA VAL A 816 -21.19 -27.83 8.73
C VAL A 816 -22.11 -28.46 7.69
N GLU A 817 -23.15 -29.18 8.10
CA GLU A 817 -24.13 -29.80 7.20
C GLU A 817 -24.91 -28.75 6.38
N LEU A 818 -25.43 -27.70 7.03
CA LEU A 818 -26.12 -26.60 6.36
C LEU A 818 -25.19 -25.85 5.39
N SER A 819 -23.97 -25.55 5.82
CA SER A 819 -22.97 -24.89 4.97
C SER A 819 -22.51 -25.78 3.82
N LYS A 820 -22.40 -27.10 4.01
CA LYS A 820 -22.11 -28.02 2.91
C LYS A 820 -23.27 -28.10 1.92
N GLY A 821 -24.50 -28.26 2.41
CA GLY A 821 -25.71 -28.33 1.58
C GLY A 821 -25.90 -27.08 0.73
N ASP A 822 -25.72 -25.89 1.33
CA ASP A 822 -25.76 -24.60 0.61
C ASP A 822 -24.62 -24.44 -0.41
N TRP A 823 -23.42 -24.98 -0.13
CA TRP A 823 -22.32 -24.94 -1.10
C TRP A 823 -22.57 -25.88 -2.28
N ASP A 824 -23.13 -27.07 -2.02
CA ASP A 824 -23.40 -28.09 -3.03
C ASP A 824 -24.57 -27.73 -3.95
N THR A 825 -25.25 -26.59 -3.74
CA THR A 825 -26.19 -26.00 -4.72
C THR A 825 -25.49 -25.26 -5.86
N GLN A 826 -24.20 -24.95 -5.73
CA GLN A 826 -23.46 -24.23 -6.77
C GLN A 826 -22.90 -25.21 -7.80
N GLU A 827 -23.11 -24.94 -9.09
CA GLU A 827 -22.62 -25.78 -10.21
C GLU A 827 -21.10 -26.02 -10.19
N THR A 828 -20.35 -25.13 -9.54
CA THR A 828 -18.90 -25.23 -9.35
C THR A 828 -18.50 -26.10 -8.15
N SER A 829 -19.44 -26.65 -7.38
CA SER A 829 -19.15 -27.66 -6.36
C SER A 829 -18.86 -29.02 -7.02
N PRO A 830 -17.84 -29.78 -6.55
CA PRO A 830 -17.61 -31.16 -6.96
C PRO A 830 -18.80 -32.10 -6.69
N ASN A 831 -19.66 -31.76 -5.72
CA ASN A 831 -20.84 -32.56 -5.34
C ASN A 831 -22.16 -31.96 -5.84
N PHE A 832 -22.11 -31.00 -6.77
CA PHE A 832 -23.33 -30.44 -7.34
C PHE A 832 -24.16 -31.54 -8.01
N ALA A 833 -25.41 -31.71 -7.54
CA ALA A 833 -26.28 -32.78 -8.00
C ALA A 833 -27.22 -32.32 -9.14
N ALA A 834 -27.97 -31.25 -8.93
CA ALA A 834 -28.92 -30.70 -9.89
C ALA A 834 -29.30 -29.26 -9.51
N SER A 835 -29.98 -28.54 -10.41
CA SER A 835 -30.55 -27.22 -10.10
C SER A 835 -31.60 -27.31 -8.99
N GLU A 836 -31.54 -26.40 -8.01
CA GLU A 836 -32.52 -26.31 -6.92
C GLU A 836 -33.96 -26.15 -7.45
N LEU A 837 -34.15 -25.38 -8.52
CA LEU A 837 -35.48 -25.16 -9.13
C LEU A 837 -36.05 -26.44 -9.73
N VAL A 838 -35.18 -27.25 -10.35
CA VAL A 838 -35.56 -28.55 -10.90
C VAL A 838 -35.94 -29.52 -9.78
N ALA A 839 -35.13 -29.58 -8.72
CA ALA A 839 -35.39 -30.43 -7.57
C ALA A 839 -36.67 -30.06 -6.79
N LYS A 840 -37.15 -28.81 -6.90
CA LYS A 840 -38.41 -28.32 -6.31
C LYS A 840 -39.61 -28.40 -7.25
N SER A 841 -39.44 -28.87 -8.48
CA SER A 841 -40.56 -29.12 -9.38
C SER A 841 -41.36 -30.34 -8.89
N THR A 842 -42.50 -30.11 -8.24
CA THR A 842 -43.45 -31.17 -7.90
C THR A 842 -44.50 -31.30 -9.00
N ASN A 843 -44.67 -32.49 -9.60
CA ASN A 843 -45.73 -32.82 -10.57
C ASN A 843 -45.89 -31.82 -11.74
N TYR A 844 -44.80 -31.39 -12.37
CA TYR A 844 -44.85 -30.39 -13.47
C TYR A 844 -45.53 -29.06 -13.06
N GLY A 845 -45.29 -28.60 -11.83
CA GLY A 845 -45.74 -27.29 -11.35
C GLY A 845 -45.06 -26.12 -12.07
N SER A 846 -45.59 -24.90 -11.92
CA SER A 846 -44.99 -23.71 -12.55
C SER A 846 -43.62 -23.37 -11.96
N LEU A 847 -42.74 -22.82 -12.78
CA LEU A 847 -41.40 -22.37 -12.39
C LEU A 847 -41.45 -21.28 -11.30
N ALA A 848 -42.49 -20.43 -11.32
CA ALA A 848 -42.72 -19.43 -10.29
C ALA A 848 -42.94 -20.08 -8.92
N THR A 849 -43.74 -21.14 -8.84
CA THR A 849 -43.96 -21.89 -7.59
C THR A 849 -42.67 -22.59 -7.13
N ALA A 850 -41.90 -23.19 -8.04
CA ALA A 850 -40.61 -23.79 -7.70
C ALA A 850 -39.62 -22.74 -7.14
N PHE A 851 -39.60 -21.54 -7.71
CA PHE A 851 -38.81 -20.41 -7.21
C PHE A 851 -39.24 -19.97 -5.80
N GLU A 852 -40.54 -19.86 -5.55
CA GLU A 852 -41.06 -19.53 -4.21
C GLU A 852 -40.66 -20.57 -3.16
N GLN A 853 -40.79 -21.86 -3.49
CA GLN A 853 -40.37 -22.95 -2.60
C GLN A 853 -38.86 -22.94 -2.34
N MET A 854 -38.05 -22.65 -3.36
CA MET A 854 -36.61 -22.49 -3.23
C MET A 854 -36.27 -21.33 -2.29
N VAL A 855 -36.90 -20.16 -2.46
CA VAL A 855 -36.71 -19.00 -1.57
C VAL A 855 -37.07 -19.34 -0.14
N VAL A 856 -38.22 -20.01 0.10
CA VAL A 856 -38.61 -20.45 1.45
C VAL A 856 -37.55 -21.38 2.05
N ALA A 857 -37.11 -22.41 1.33
CA ALA A 857 -36.10 -23.35 1.79
C ALA A 857 -34.75 -22.66 2.11
N ARG A 858 -34.33 -21.72 1.26
CA ARG A 858 -33.13 -20.89 1.48
C ARG A 858 -33.27 -20.03 2.74
N ARG A 859 -34.41 -19.37 2.94
CA ARG A 859 -34.66 -18.57 4.15
C ARG A 859 -34.73 -19.43 5.42
N ASP A 860 -35.25 -20.65 5.35
CA ASP A 860 -35.26 -21.60 6.46
C ASP A 860 -33.84 -22.02 6.86
N ALA A 861 -32.99 -22.34 5.87
CA ALA A 861 -31.59 -22.67 6.11
C ALA A 861 -30.83 -21.49 6.74
N VAL A 862 -31.07 -20.26 6.27
CA VAL A 862 -30.47 -19.04 6.84
C VAL A 862 -30.92 -18.83 8.28
N ARG A 863 -32.22 -18.95 8.58
CA ARG A 863 -32.74 -18.85 9.96
C ARG A 863 -32.16 -19.91 10.89
N ALA A 864 -32.06 -21.15 10.41
CA ALA A 864 -31.46 -22.25 11.16
C ALA A 864 -29.98 -21.99 11.46
N MET A 865 -29.21 -21.52 10.47
CA MET A 865 -27.81 -21.15 10.67
C MET A 865 -27.66 -19.99 11.65
N MET A 866 -28.43 -18.91 11.50
CA MET A 866 -28.40 -17.77 12.42
C MET A 866 -28.72 -18.18 13.85
N SER A 867 -29.70 -19.08 14.04
CA SER A 867 -30.02 -19.64 15.37
C SER A 867 -28.86 -20.45 15.95
N ILE A 868 -28.16 -21.24 15.12
CA ILE A 868 -26.97 -21.98 15.55
C ILE A 868 -25.84 -21.03 15.93
N GLU A 869 -25.52 -20.04 15.09
CA GLU A 869 -24.46 -19.07 15.38
C GLU A 869 -24.78 -18.26 16.64
N ALA A 870 -26.05 -17.88 16.86
CA ALA A 870 -26.49 -17.22 18.08
C ALA A 870 -26.30 -18.10 19.33
N ALA A 871 -26.71 -19.37 19.27
CA ALA A 871 -26.53 -20.30 20.39
C ALA A 871 -25.05 -20.58 20.71
N VAL A 872 -24.20 -20.70 19.67
CA VAL A 872 -22.75 -20.83 19.83
C VAL A 872 -22.16 -19.59 20.49
N ASN A 873 -22.53 -18.39 20.02
CA ASN A 873 -22.04 -17.13 20.59
C ASN A 873 -22.47 -16.96 22.05
N ASP A 874 -23.72 -17.29 22.37
CA ASP A 874 -24.27 -17.21 23.73
C ASP A 874 -23.54 -18.15 24.70
N ALA A 875 -23.28 -19.40 24.29
CA ALA A 875 -22.48 -20.34 25.08
C ALA A 875 -21.02 -19.88 25.24
N MET A 876 -20.40 -19.38 24.17
CA MET A 876 -19.01 -18.88 24.20
C MET A 876 -18.86 -17.64 25.07
N ASN A 877 -19.78 -16.68 24.97
CA ASN A 877 -19.77 -15.47 25.79
C ASN A 877 -19.91 -15.81 27.27
N ARG A 878 -20.84 -16.72 27.64
CA ARG A 878 -20.96 -17.20 29.02
C ARG A 878 -19.67 -17.83 29.54
N ALA A 879 -19.04 -18.72 28.77
CA ALA A 879 -17.80 -19.38 29.19
C ALA A 879 -16.61 -18.41 29.27
N ALA A 880 -16.59 -17.39 28.41
CA ALA A 880 -15.61 -16.32 28.48
C ALA A 880 -15.93 -15.26 29.56
N GLY A 881 -17.11 -15.29 30.19
CA GLY A 881 -17.54 -14.23 31.13
C GLY A 881 -17.93 -12.91 30.46
N LEU A 882 -18.19 -12.91 29.16
CA LEU A 882 -18.65 -11.73 28.41
C LEU A 882 -20.19 -11.59 28.49
N PRO A 883 -20.74 -10.37 28.37
CA PRO A 883 -22.18 -10.15 28.31
C PRO A 883 -22.84 -10.92 27.15
N THR A 884 -23.95 -11.59 27.40
CA THR A 884 -24.67 -12.38 26.36
C THR A 884 -25.28 -11.50 25.26
N ASP A 885 -25.60 -10.24 25.57
CA ASP A 885 -26.13 -9.25 24.61
C ASP A 885 -25.06 -8.41 23.89
N SER A 886 -23.78 -8.78 24.00
CA SER A 886 -22.70 -8.11 23.25
C SER A 886 -22.70 -8.57 21.78
N ALA A 887 -23.77 -8.29 21.04
CA ALA A 887 -23.70 -8.39 19.58
C ALA A 887 -22.72 -7.33 19.09
N PRO A 888 -21.65 -7.68 18.36
CA PRO A 888 -20.73 -6.68 17.81
C PRO A 888 -21.50 -5.64 16.98
N LYS A 889 -21.15 -4.35 17.11
CA LYS A 889 -21.67 -3.30 16.23
C LYS A 889 -21.40 -3.69 14.77
N GLY A 890 -22.47 -3.96 14.02
CA GLY A 890 -22.41 -4.55 12.67
C GLY A 890 -22.46 -6.08 12.70
N GLN A 891 -23.67 -6.65 12.79
CA GLN A 891 -23.88 -8.09 12.58
C GLN A 891 -23.34 -8.47 11.21
N SER A 892 -22.38 -9.41 11.16
CA SER A 892 -22.01 -10.04 9.90
C SER A 892 -23.22 -10.85 9.43
N ALA A 893 -23.62 -10.64 8.17
CA ALA A 893 -24.60 -11.50 7.52
C ALA A 893 -24.19 -12.98 7.64
N CYS A 894 -25.17 -13.87 7.61
CA CYS A 894 -24.95 -15.31 7.61
C CYS A 894 -24.14 -15.68 6.36
N SER A 895 -23.05 -16.45 6.51
CA SER A 895 -22.14 -16.72 5.37
C SER A 895 -22.64 -17.77 4.37
N LEU A 896 -23.93 -18.11 4.42
CA LEU A 896 -24.59 -18.96 3.43
C LEU A 896 -24.88 -18.15 2.16
N LEU A 897 -24.70 -18.79 1.00
CA LEU A 897 -25.05 -18.20 -0.30
C LEU A 897 -26.58 -18.02 -0.42
N ALA A 898 -27.36 -18.81 0.29
CA ALA A 898 -28.80 -18.63 0.48
C ALA A 898 -29.18 -17.32 1.20
N ASP A 899 -28.25 -16.66 1.90
CA ASP A 899 -28.49 -15.33 2.50
C ASP A 899 -28.22 -14.24 1.45
N PRO A 900 -29.25 -13.50 1.00
CA PRO A 900 -29.05 -12.45 0.02
C PRO A 900 -28.19 -11.29 0.53
N ALA A 901 -28.21 -11.03 1.85
CA ALA A 901 -27.39 -9.98 2.45
C ALA A 901 -25.91 -10.31 2.31
N PHE A 902 -25.55 -11.60 2.36
CA PHE A 902 -24.21 -12.08 2.12
C PHE A 902 -23.88 -12.14 0.62
N ARG A 903 -24.72 -12.82 -0.18
CA ARG A 903 -24.50 -13.05 -1.63
C ARG A 903 -24.44 -11.75 -2.44
N PHE A 904 -25.20 -10.72 -2.04
CA PHE A 904 -25.31 -9.45 -2.77
C PHE A 904 -24.81 -8.23 -1.98
N SER A 905 -23.96 -8.42 -0.96
CA SER A 905 -23.41 -7.45 0.03
C SER A 905 -22.79 -6.13 -0.51
N ARG A 906 -22.89 -5.83 -1.81
CA ARG A 906 -22.43 -4.59 -2.47
C ARG A 906 -23.49 -3.91 -3.32
N ARG A 907 -24.77 -4.30 -3.24
CA ARG A 907 -25.88 -3.76 -4.04
C ARG A 907 -26.97 -3.19 -3.13
N ALA A 908 -27.63 -2.11 -3.58
CA ALA A 908 -28.60 -1.34 -2.79
C ALA A 908 -29.76 -2.23 -2.27
N GLU A 909 -30.15 -2.02 -1.00
CA GLU A 909 -31.15 -2.83 -0.25
C GLU A 909 -32.50 -2.98 -0.97
N GLY A 910 -32.88 -2.07 -1.87
CA GLY A 910 -34.12 -2.13 -2.65
C GLY A 910 -34.13 -3.11 -3.84
N ALA A 911 -32.99 -3.70 -4.22
CA ALA A 911 -32.88 -4.55 -5.43
C ALA A 911 -32.86 -6.06 -5.14
N VAL A 912 -32.84 -6.48 -3.87
CA VAL A 912 -32.52 -7.86 -3.46
C VAL A 912 -33.45 -8.93 -4.06
N PRO A 913 -34.80 -8.82 -4.03
CA PRO A 913 -35.67 -9.85 -4.59
C PRO A 913 -35.50 -10.01 -6.10
N ARG A 914 -35.27 -8.90 -6.81
CA ARG A 914 -35.01 -8.91 -8.25
C ARG A 914 -33.70 -9.63 -8.55
N LEU A 915 -32.65 -9.35 -7.78
CA LEU A 915 -31.34 -9.98 -7.94
C LEU A 915 -31.37 -11.48 -7.65
N GLU A 916 -32.05 -11.89 -6.59
CA GLU A 916 -32.22 -13.31 -6.25
C GLU A 916 -32.98 -14.07 -7.34
N ARG A 917 -34.04 -13.47 -7.89
CA ARG A 917 -34.78 -14.03 -9.01
C ARG A 917 -33.93 -14.14 -10.28
N GLN A 918 -33.21 -13.08 -10.63
CA GLN A 918 -32.32 -13.08 -11.79
C GLN A 918 -31.24 -14.15 -11.66
N ASP A 919 -30.55 -14.21 -10.52
CA ASP A 919 -29.47 -15.16 -10.23
C ASP A 919 -29.96 -16.62 -10.32
N ALA A 920 -31.14 -16.92 -9.76
CA ALA A 920 -31.74 -18.25 -9.86
C ALA A 920 -32.05 -18.65 -11.32
N MET A 921 -32.47 -17.70 -12.16
CA MET A 921 -32.70 -17.99 -13.59
C MET A 921 -31.40 -18.16 -14.36
N VAL A 922 -30.36 -17.38 -14.03
CA VAL A 922 -29.01 -17.57 -14.58
C VAL A 922 -28.46 -18.96 -14.21
N ASP A 923 -28.65 -19.42 -12.96
CA ASP A 923 -28.32 -20.78 -12.52
C ASP A 923 -29.11 -21.85 -13.30
N LEU A 924 -30.42 -21.65 -13.50
CA LEU A 924 -31.26 -22.57 -14.28
C LEU A 924 -30.82 -22.67 -15.74
N VAL A 925 -30.54 -21.54 -16.39
CA VAL A 925 -30.08 -21.51 -17.79
C VAL A 925 -28.71 -22.19 -17.92
N SER A 926 -27.79 -21.95 -16.99
CA SER A 926 -26.49 -22.62 -16.95
C SER A 926 -26.64 -24.15 -16.82
N TYR A 927 -27.50 -24.60 -15.91
CA TYR A 927 -27.83 -26.03 -15.74
C TYR A 927 -28.46 -26.63 -17.00
N ALA A 928 -29.39 -25.92 -17.63
CA ALA A 928 -30.05 -26.35 -18.87
C ALA A 928 -29.02 -26.52 -20.00
N VAL A 929 -28.12 -25.55 -20.20
CA VAL A 929 -27.03 -25.67 -21.18
C VAL A 929 -26.10 -26.84 -20.84
N GLY A 930 -25.85 -27.09 -19.55
CA GLY A 930 -25.14 -28.29 -19.10
C GLY A 930 -25.85 -29.58 -19.48
N CYS A 931 -27.18 -29.64 -19.38
CA CYS A 931 -27.97 -30.78 -19.86
C CYS A 931 -27.92 -30.90 -21.39
N MET A 932 -28.00 -29.77 -22.12
CA MET A 932 -27.90 -29.76 -23.59
C MET A 932 -26.56 -30.29 -24.08
N LEU A 933 -25.48 -30.05 -23.35
CA LEU A 933 -24.14 -30.53 -23.70
C LEU A 933 -23.82 -31.90 -23.07
N GLY A 934 -24.72 -32.45 -22.24
CA GLY A 934 -24.58 -33.76 -21.58
C GLY A 934 -23.73 -33.75 -20.32
N ARG A 935 -23.33 -32.58 -19.80
CA ARG A 935 -22.62 -32.45 -18.52
C ARG A 935 -23.48 -32.95 -17.35
N TYR A 936 -24.78 -32.66 -17.39
CA TYR A 936 -25.78 -33.08 -16.40
C TYR A 936 -26.95 -33.81 -17.08
N SER A 937 -27.83 -34.41 -16.29
CA SER A 937 -29.07 -35.06 -16.73
C SER A 937 -30.24 -34.63 -15.86
N LEU A 938 -31.47 -34.71 -16.40
CA LEU A 938 -32.69 -34.59 -15.58
C LEU A 938 -33.01 -35.89 -14.83
N ASP A 939 -32.46 -37.01 -15.29
CA ASP A 939 -32.83 -38.36 -14.85
C ASP A 939 -31.84 -38.96 -13.85
N GLU A 940 -30.57 -38.52 -13.90
CA GLU A 940 -29.51 -38.98 -13.01
C GLU A 940 -28.80 -37.79 -12.34
N PRO A 941 -28.59 -37.81 -11.00
CA PRO A 941 -27.97 -36.72 -10.28
C PRO A 941 -26.46 -36.65 -10.50
N GLY A 942 -25.92 -35.43 -10.55
CA GLY A 942 -24.49 -35.17 -10.59
C GLY A 942 -23.88 -35.12 -11.98
N LEU A 943 -22.54 -35.09 -12.04
CA LEU A 943 -21.79 -34.98 -13.30
C LEU A 943 -21.88 -36.27 -14.13
N ILE A 944 -22.42 -36.14 -15.35
CA ILE A 944 -22.55 -37.23 -16.33
C ILE A 944 -21.34 -37.24 -17.27
N LEU A 945 -21.13 -36.20 -18.08
CA LEU A 945 -19.96 -36.06 -18.94
C LEU A 945 -18.99 -34.99 -18.43
N ALA A 946 -17.79 -35.41 -18.05
CA ALA A 946 -16.74 -34.52 -17.52
C ALA A 946 -15.32 -35.11 -17.74
N ASP A 947 -15.14 -35.91 -18.79
CA ASP A 947 -13.87 -36.53 -19.15
C ASP A 947 -13.44 -36.14 -20.56
N GLN A 948 -12.13 -36.18 -20.84
CA GLN A 948 -11.56 -35.83 -22.14
C GLN A 948 -12.16 -36.69 -23.26
N GLY A 949 -12.67 -36.03 -24.30
CA GLY A 949 -13.24 -36.68 -25.48
C GLY A 949 -14.52 -37.46 -25.21
N ALA A 950 -15.27 -37.12 -24.15
CA ALA A 950 -16.53 -37.78 -23.82
C ALA A 950 -17.53 -37.72 -24.99
N THR A 951 -18.27 -38.80 -25.20
CA THR A 951 -19.18 -38.97 -26.33
C THR A 951 -20.63 -39.09 -25.88
N LEU A 952 -21.56 -38.99 -26.84
CA LEU A 952 -22.98 -39.26 -26.59
C LEU A 952 -23.23 -40.70 -26.12
N GLN A 953 -22.43 -41.65 -26.61
CA GLN A 953 -22.53 -43.05 -26.19
C GLN A 953 -22.14 -43.22 -24.71
N ASP A 954 -21.13 -42.48 -24.24
CA ASP A 954 -20.77 -42.45 -22.83
C ASP A 954 -21.92 -41.90 -21.97
N TYR A 955 -22.67 -40.93 -22.48
CA TYR A 955 -23.85 -40.39 -21.82
C TYR A 955 -24.96 -41.45 -21.73
N LEU A 956 -25.31 -42.08 -22.85
CA LEU A 956 -26.35 -43.12 -22.92
C LEU A 956 -26.01 -44.36 -22.09
N THR A 957 -24.73 -44.64 -21.86
CA THR A 957 -24.30 -45.71 -20.95
C THR A 957 -24.68 -45.40 -19.50
N LYS A 958 -24.67 -44.12 -19.11
CA LYS A 958 -25.05 -43.67 -17.75
C LYS A 958 -26.53 -43.36 -17.64
N VAL A 959 -27.16 -42.87 -18.72
CA VAL A 959 -28.57 -42.48 -18.79
C VAL A 959 -29.22 -43.19 -19.99
N PRO A 960 -29.66 -44.45 -19.86
CA PRO A 960 -30.13 -45.25 -20.99
C PRO A 960 -31.44 -44.76 -21.63
N SER A 961 -32.28 -44.02 -20.89
CA SER A 961 -33.58 -43.52 -21.37
C SER A 961 -33.79 -42.08 -20.91
N PRO A 962 -33.07 -41.12 -21.52
CA PRO A 962 -33.07 -39.74 -21.05
C PRO A 962 -34.39 -39.03 -21.38
N SER A 963 -34.96 -38.32 -20.41
CA SER A 963 -36.10 -37.42 -20.60
C SER A 963 -35.74 -36.20 -21.44
N PHE A 964 -34.45 -35.84 -21.47
CA PHE A 964 -33.91 -34.77 -22.31
C PHE A 964 -32.57 -35.20 -22.91
N MET A 965 -32.52 -35.28 -24.24
CA MET A 965 -31.36 -35.78 -24.96
C MET A 965 -30.31 -34.67 -25.16
N PRO A 966 -29.03 -34.88 -24.79
CA PRO A 966 -27.95 -33.97 -25.14
C PRO A 966 -27.78 -33.85 -26.65
N ASP A 967 -27.19 -32.75 -27.05
CA ASP A 967 -26.75 -32.52 -28.41
C ASP A 967 -25.77 -33.61 -28.89
N ALA A 968 -25.96 -34.06 -30.12
CA ALA A 968 -25.26 -35.23 -30.64
C ALA A 968 -23.78 -34.96 -30.95
N ASP A 969 -23.48 -33.81 -31.56
CA ASP A 969 -22.15 -33.50 -32.09
C ASP A 969 -21.35 -32.51 -31.22
N ASN A 970 -21.95 -32.03 -30.13
CA ASN A 970 -21.35 -31.11 -29.16
C ASN A 970 -21.25 -29.66 -29.65
N VAL A 971 -22.05 -29.26 -30.64
CA VAL A 971 -22.11 -27.90 -31.15
C VAL A 971 -23.53 -27.36 -30.98
N ILE A 972 -23.67 -26.25 -30.26
CA ILE A 972 -24.97 -25.58 -30.11
C ILE A 972 -24.90 -24.19 -30.74
N PRO A 973 -25.60 -23.92 -31.85
CA PRO A 973 -25.56 -22.62 -32.51
C PRO A 973 -26.31 -21.55 -31.71
N ILE A 974 -25.73 -20.35 -31.67
CA ILE A 974 -26.30 -19.13 -31.07
C ILE A 974 -26.21 -17.99 -32.09
N VAL A 975 -27.19 -17.95 -32.99
CA VAL A 975 -27.27 -16.98 -34.09
C VAL A 975 -28.54 -16.11 -33.99
N GLU A 976 -28.56 -15.00 -34.72
CA GLU A 976 -29.74 -14.13 -34.78
C GLU A 976 -30.79 -14.71 -35.75
N GLY A 977 -31.90 -15.21 -35.20
CA GLY A 977 -32.98 -15.86 -35.95
C GLY A 977 -32.98 -17.39 -35.82
N ASP A 978 -34.04 -18.02 -36.32
CA ASP A 978 -34.27 -19.46 -36.19
C ASP A 978 -33.73 -20.20 -37.43
N TRP A 979 -32.41 -20.43 -37.47
CA TRP A 979 -31.73 -21.01 -38.64
C TRP A 979 -31.44 -22.51 -38.51
N PHE A 980 -31.48 -23.04 -37.30
CA PHE A 980 -31.07 -24.39 -36.95
C PHE A 980 -32.12 -25.06 -36.06
N GLU A 981 -32.37 -26.36 -36.24
CA GLU A 981 -33.33 -27.12 -35.42
C GLU A 981 -32.80 -27.35 -34.00
N ASP A 982 -31.48 -27.44 -33.86
CA ASP A 982 -30.73 -27.63 -32.62
C ASP A 982 -30.26 -26.31 -31.98
N ASP A 983 -30.89 -25.18 -32.35
CA ASP A 983 -30.66 -23.87 -31.74
C ASP A 983 -30.82 -23.88 -30.21
N ILE A 984 -29.94 -23.16 -29.51
CA ILE A 984 -29.95 -23.02 -28.05
C ILE A 984 -31.32 -22.63 -27.46
N VAL A 985 -32.08 -21.76 -28.13
CA VAL A 985 -33.39 -21.31 -27.67
C VAL A 985 -34.41 -22.44 -27.77
N GLU A 986 -34.42 -23.18 -28.88
CA GLU A 986 -35.35 -24.31 -29.05
C GLU A 986 -34.99 -25.45 -28.09
N LYS A 987 -33.71 -25.77 -27.94
CA LYS A 987 -33.25 -26.72 -26.90
C LYS A 987 -33.64 -26.28 -25.50
N PHE A 988 -33.58 -24.97 -25.18
CA PHE A 988 -34.04 -24.47 -23.88
C PHE A 988 -35.56 -24.60 -23.70
N ARG A 989 -36.34 -24.37 -24.76
CA ARG A 989 -37.80 -24.60 -24.74
C ARG A 989 -38.12 -26.08 -24.50
N GLN A 990 -37.41 -26.98 -25.18
CA GLN A 990 -37.54 -28.44 -24.96
C GLN A 990 -37.16 -28.83 -23.53
N PHE A 991 -36.07 -28.28 -22.99
CA PHE A 991 -35.67 -28.49 -21.60
C PHE A 991 -36.76 -28.06 -20.62
N LEU A 992 -37.37 -26.87 -20.81
CA LEU A 992 -38.45 -26.40 -19.95
C LEU A 992 -39.67 -27.33 -19.99
N ARG A 993 -40.04 -27.84 -21.18
CA ARG A 993 -41.13 -28.81 -21.33
C ARG A 993 -40.85 -30.12 -20.62
N ALA A 994 -39.64 -30.66 -20.78
CA ALA A 994 -39.21 -31.88 -20.11
C ALA A 994 -39.21 -31.74 -18.58
N THR A 995 -38.89 -30.54 -18.07
CA THR A 995 -38.70 -30.29 -16.64
C THR A 995 -39.97 -29.84 -15.91
N PHE A 996 -40.77 -28.97 -16.53
CA PHE A 996 -41.92 -28.30 -15.91
C PHE A 996 -43.25 -28.57 -16.65
N GLY A 997 -43.24 -29.43 -17.68
CA GLY A 997 -44.41 -29.85 -18.42
C GLY A 997 -44.96 -28.81 -19.39
N GLU A 998 -45.89 -29.25 -20.26
CA GLU A 998 -46.48 -28.38 -21.29
C GLU A 998 -47.50 -27.39 -20.71
N GLN A 999 -48.16 -27.75 -19.59
CA GLN A 999 -49.29 -26.99 -19.04
C GLN A 999 -48.95 -25.53 -18.70
N HIS A 1000 -47.75 -25.28 -18.17
CA HIS A 1000 -47.29 -23.95 -17.75
C HIS A 1000 -46.18 -23.38 -18.65
N PHE A 1001 -45.97 -23.96 -19.84
CA PHE A 1001 -44.80 -23.67 -20.65
C PHE A 1001 -44.64 -22.18 -21.01
N GLU A 1002 -45.69 -21.53 -21.53
CA GLU A 1002 -45.64 -20.10 -21.89
C GLU A 1002 -45.52 -19.17 -20.67
N GLU A 1003 -46.08 -19.57 -19.53
CA GLU A 1003 -45.92 -18.86 -18.26
C GLU A 1003 -44.47 -18.93 -17.77
N ASN A 1004 -43.89 -20.14 -17.79
CA ASN A 1004 -42.50 -20.38 -17.40
C ASN A 1004 -41.53 -19.64 -18.31
N LEU A 1005 -41.77 -19.66 -19.62
CA LEU A 1005 -40.93 -18.96 -20.60
C LEU A 1005 -40.93 -17.44 -20.35
N ARG A 1006 -42.11 -16.86 -20.12
CA ARG A 1006 -42.25 -15.44 -19.76
C ARG A 1006 -41.55 -15.13 -18.45
N PHE A 1007 -41.71 -15.98 -17.45
CA PHE A 1007 -41.05 -15.83 -16.15
C PHE A 1007 -39.52 -15.78 -16.27
N VAL A 1008 -38.91 -16.65 -17.08
CA VAL A 1008 -37.46 -16.61 -17.33
C VAL A 1008 -37.04 -15.31 -18.01
N ALA A 1009 -37.73 -14.90 -19.09
CA ALA A 1009 -37.38 -13.68 -19.84
C ALA A 1009 -37.49 -12.40 -18.98
N GLU A 1010 -38.57 -12.26 -18.21
CA GLU A 1010 -38.77 -11.13 -17.30
C GLU A 1010 -37.71 -11.10 -16.18
N SER A 1011 -37.36 -12.27 -15.63
CA SER A 1011 -36.35 -12.39 -14.56
C SER A 1011 -34.94 -12.02 -15.03
N LEU A 1012 -34.63 -12.33 -16.29
CA LEU A 1012 -33.34 -12.00 -16.91
C LEU A 1012 -33.31 -10.57 -17.47
N ASP A 1013 -34.42 -9.83 -17.39
CA ASP A 1013 -34.59 -8.46 -17.92
C ASP A 1013 -34.33 -8.37 -19.43
N VAL A 1014 -34.86 -9.34 -20.18
CA VAL A 1014 -34.73 -9.40 -21.65
C VAL A 1014 -36.10 -9.50 -22.33
N LYS A 1015 -36.19 -8.97 -23.55
CA LYS A 1015 -37.43 -9.04 -24.35
C LYS A 1015 -37.77 -10.47 -24.78
N ASN A 1016 -36.73 -11.27 -25.05
CA ASN A 1016 -36.84 -12.67 -25.42
C ASN A 1016 -35.54 -13.39 -24.99
N LEU A 1017 -35.57 -14.73 -24.91
CA LEU A 1017 -34.40 -15.51 -24.49
C LEU A 1017 -33.21 -15.42 -25.46
N ARG A 1018 -33.46 -15.20 -26.75
CA ARG A 1018 -32.40 -15.07 -27.76
C ARG A 1018 -31.49 -13.89 -27.45
N ASP A 1019 -32.06 -12.76 -26.99
CA ASP A 1019 -31.29 -11.60 -26.52
C ASP A 1019 -30.34 -11.96 -25.36
N TYR A 1020 -30.78 -12.78 -24.41
CA TYR A 1020 -29.94 -13.21 -23.28
C TYR A 1020 -28.77 -14.08 -23.75
N PHE A 1021 -29.02 -15.09 -24.58
CA PHE A 1021 -27.97 -15.99 -25.07
C PHE A 1021 -26.92 -15.28 -25.93
N LEU A 1022 -27.33 -14.31 -26.76
CA LEU A 1022 -26.42 -13.55 -27.62
C LEU A 1022 -25.57 -12.53 -26.85
N LYS A 1023 -26.12 -11.90 -25.81
CA LYS A 1023 -25.49 -10.71 -25.16
C LYS A 1023 -24.90 -10.99 -23.79
N SER A 1024 -25.56 -11.82 -22.97
CA SER A 1024 -25.30 -11.89 -21.53
C SER A 1024 -24.82 -13.26 -21.04
N PHE A 1025 -25.38 -14.35 -21.60
CA PHE A 1025 -25.11 -15.72 -21.12
C PHE A 1025 -23.62 -16.04 -21.01
N TYR A 1026 -22.84 -15.75 -22.07
CA TYR A 1026 -21.42 -16.09 -22.06
C TYR A 1026 -20.65 -15.32 -20.99
N GLU A 1027 -21.05 -14.10 -20.69
CA GLU A 1027 -20.45 -13.29 -19.62
C GLU A 1027 -20.71 -13.89 -18.24
N ASP A 1028 -21.96 -14.27 -17.98
CA ASP A 1028 -22.35 -14.95 -16.74
C ASP A 1028 -21.59 -16.28 -16.58
N HIS A 1029 -21.46 -17.04 -17.68
CA HIS A 1029 -20.75 -18.31 -17.71
C HIS A 1029 -19.27 -18.18 -17.37
N TRP A 1030 -18.50 -17.33 -18.06
CA TRP A 1030 -17.07 -17.23 -17.75
C TRP A 1030 -16.81 -16.63 -16.36
N LYS A 1031 -17.72 -15.78 -15.85
CA LYS A 1031 -17.66 -15.27 -14.46
C LYS A 1031 -17.86 -16.40 -13.44
N ARG A 1032 -18.88 -17.24 -13.62
CA ARG A 1032 -19.15 -18.44 -12.78
C ARG A 1032 -17.91 -19.33 -12.67
N TYR A 1033 -17.26 -19.59 -13.79
CA TYR A 1033 -16.08 -20.44 -13.88
C TYR A 1033 -14.75 -19.71 -13.68
N ARG A 1034 -14.73 -18.55 -13.00
CA ARG A 1034 -13.52 -17.78 -12.65
C ARG A 1034 -12.55 -17.54 -13.82
N LYS A 1035 -13.10 -17.12 -14.98
CA LYS A 1035 -12.37 -16.93 -16.25
C LYS A 1035 -11.70 -18.21 -16.77
N ARG A 1036 -12.21 -19.39 -16.43
CA ARG A 1036 -11.81 -20.71 -16.97
C ARG A 1036 -13.07 -21.44 -17.47
N PRO A 1037 -13.78 -20.89 -18.46
CA PRO A 1037 -15.05 -21.45 -18.91
C PRO A 1037 -14.86 -22.84 -19.51
N ILE A 1038 -15.87 -23.68 -19.30
CA ILE A 1038 -15.92 -25.07 -19.81
C ILE A 1038 -16.71 -25.20 -21.12
N TYR A 1039 -17.60 -24.25 -21.38
CA TYR A 1039 -18.30 -24.09 -22.65
C TYR A 1039 -17.58 -22.98 -23.40
N TRP A 1040 -16.98 -23.30 -24.53
CA TRP A 1040 -16.20 -22.37 -25.35
C TRP A 1040 -17.08 -21.84 -26.46
N LEU A 1041 -17.14 -20.51 -26.57
CA LEU A 1041 -17.93 -19.84 -27.59
C LEU A 1041 -17.05 -19.54 -28.81
N PHE A 1042 -17.21 -20.36 -29.85
CA PHE A 1042 -16.71 -20.01 -31.18
C PHE A 1042 -17.50 -18.81 -31.67
N SER A 1043 -16.83 -17.71 -32.03
CA SER A 1043 -17.49 -16.43 -32.28
C SER A 1043 -16.76 -15.66 -33.36
N SER A 1044 -17.47 -15.36 -34.44
CA SER A 1044 -17.00 -14.42 -35.47
C SER A 1044 -16.69 -13.03 -34.88
N PRO A 1045 -15.83 -12.21 -35.52
CA PRO A 1045 -15.35 -10.95 -34.93
C PRO A 1045 -16.43 -9.98 -34.45
N LYS A 1046 -17.57 -9.89 -35.15
CA LYS A 1046 -18.72 -9.05 -34.76
C LYS A 1046 -19.83 -9.86 -34.09
N GLY A 1047 -19.64 -11.17 -33.88
CA GLY A 1047 -20.59 -12.06 -33.22
C GLY A 1047 -21.80 -12.43 -34.07
N SER A 1048 -21.71 -12.29 -35.40
CA SER A 1048 -22.79 -12.65 -36.35
C SER A 1048 -23.05 -14.15 -36.40
N PHE A 1049 -21.99 -14.96 -36.24
CA PHE A 1049 -22.06 -16.39 -35.99
C PHE A 1049 -21.45 -16.70 -34.62
N ASN A 1050 -22.17 -17.47 -33.81
CA ASN A 1050 -21.63 -18.06 -32.60
C ASN A 1050 -22.07 -19.52 -32.43
N ALA A 1051 -21.23 -20.34 -31.82
CA ALA A 1051 -21.54 -21.71 -31.45
C ALA A 1051 -20.85 -22.09 -30.13
N LEU A 1052 -21.58 -22.72 -29.21
CA LEU A 1052 -21.03 -23.26 -27.97
C LEU A 1052 -20.53 -24.68 -28.19
N VAL A 1053 -19.35 -24.95 -27.62
CA VAL A 1053 -18.72 -26.28 -27.60
C VAL A 1053 -18.33 -26.62 -26.17
N TYR A 1054 -18.67 -27.81 -25.68
CA TYR A 1054 -18.21 -28.27 -24.37
C TYR A 1054 -16.81 -28.85 -24.45
N MET A 1055 -15.84 -28.29 -23.71
CA MET A 1055 -14.43 -28.69 -23.81
C MET A 1055 -14.17 -30.16 -23.45
N HIS A 1056 -14.98 -30.76 -22.58
CA HIS A 1056 -14.80 -32.18 -22.20
C HIS A 1056 -15.19 -33.12 -23.34
N ARG A 1057 -16.14 -32.72 -24.18
CA ARG A 1057 -16.54 -33.47 -25.37
C ARG A 1057 -15.75 -33.07 -26.63
N TYR A 1058 -14.79 -32.15 -26.50
CA TYR A 1058 -13.97 -31.70 -27.63
C TYR A 1058 -13.12 -32.85 -28.18
N THR A 1059 -13.10 -32.94 -29.51
CA THR A 1059 -12.24 -33.84 -30.27
C THR A 1059 -11.48 -33.02 -31.33
N PRO A 1060 -10.36 -33.54 -31.89
CA PRO A 1060 -9.64 -32.84 -32.95
C PRO A 1060 -10.50 -32.47 -34.17
N SER A 1061 -11.61 -33.18 -34.40
CA SER A 1061 -12.54 -32.89 -35.49
C SER A 1061 -13.56 -31.80 -35.18
N THR A 1062 -13.71 -31.34 -33.92
CA THR A 1062 -14.77 -30.39 -33.54
C THR A 1062 -14.73 -29.08 -34.32
N VAL A 1063 -13.54 -28.56 -34.63
CA VAL A 1063 -13.41 -27.33 -35.44
C VAL A 1063 -13.90 -27.56 -36.88
N SER A 1064 -13.66 -28.76 -37.42
CA SER A 1064 -14.17 -29.17 -38.73
C SER A 1064 -15.70 -29.30 -38.73
N THR A 1065 -16.29 -29.83 -37.66
CA THR A 1065 -17.75 -29.87 -37.47
C THR A 1065 -18.34 -28.47 -37.44
N VAL A 1066 -17.82 -27.56 -36.60
CA VAL A 1066 -18.27 -26.15 -36.53
C VAL A 1066 -18.15 -25.45 -37.89
N LEU A 1067 -17.09 -25.72 -38.65
CA LEU A 1067 -16.88 -25.15 -39.99
C LEU A 1067 -17.87 -25.69 -41.02
N ASN A 1068 -17.96 -27.01 -41.16
CA ASN A 1068 -18.65 -27.65 -42.29
C ASN A 1068 -20.15 -27.80 -42.06
N GLU A 1069 -20.55 -28.19 -40.85
CA GLU A 1069 -21.93 -28.52 -40.52
C GLU A 1069 -22.70 -27.26 -40.07
N TYR A 1070 -22.00 -26.27 -39.49
CA TYR A 1070 -22.67 -25.07 -38.98
C TYR A 1070 -22.35 -23.79 -39.78
N LEU A 1071 -21.09 -23.35 -39.84
CA LEU A 1071 -20.77 -22.06 -40.47
C LEU A 1071 -21.13 -22.03 -41.96
N ARG A 1072 -20.71 -23.05 -42.72
CA ARG A 1072 -21.00 -23.14 -44.16
C ARG A 1072 -22.49 -23.32 -44.44
N GLU A 1073 -23.19 -24.10 -43.63
CA GLU A 1073 -24.64 -24.23 -43.73
C GLU A 1073 -25.33 -22.89 -43.47
N PHE A 1074 -24.90 -22.15 -42.43
CA PHE A 1074 -25.43 -20.83 -42.12
C PHE A 1074 -25.19 -19.84 -43.26
N GLN A 1075 -23.98 -19.78 -43.81
CA GLN A 1075 -23.69 -18.95 -44.97
C GLN A 1075 -24.56 -19.32 -46.19
N ALA A 1076 -24.80 -20.61 -46.43
CA ALA A 1076 -25.66 -21.05 -47.53
C ALA A 1076 -27.12 -20.57 -47.34
N LYS A 1077 -27.66 -20.70 -46.12
CA LYS A 1077 -28.99 -20.19 -45.76
C LYS A 1077 -29.07 -18.65 -45.87
N LEU A 1078 -28.05 -17.93 -45.42
CA LEU A 1078 -27.97 -16.47 -45.56
C LEU A 1078 -27.87 -16.03 -47.03
N LYS A 1079 -27.13 -16.75 -47.88
CA LYS A 1079 -27.06 -16.48 -49.33
C LYS A 1079 -28.43 -16.67 -50.00
N ALA A 1080 -29.18 -17.70 -49.61
CA ALA A 1080 -30.55 -17.90 -50.09
C ALA A 1080 -31.50 -16.77 -49.64
N SER A 1081 -31.39 -16.35 -48.38
CA SER A 1081 -32.14 -15.21 -47.85
C SER A 1081 -31.79 -13.90 -48.55
N LEU A 1082 -30.50 -13.66 -48.84
CA LEU A 1082 -30.04 -12.49 -49.60
C LEU A 1082 -30.66 -12.46 -51.00
N ALA A 1083 -30.61 -13.59 -51.73
CA ALA A 1083 -31.22 -13.69 -53.05
C ALA A 1083 -32.75 -13.43 -53.01
N HIS A 1084 -33.42 -13.84 -51.94
CA HIS A 1084 -34.83 -13.52 -51.72
C HIS A 1084 -35.06 -12.02 -51.43
N ALA A 1085 -34.27 -11.42 -50.54
CA ALA A 1085 -34.35 -10.00 -50.21
C ALA A 1085 -34.11 -9.10 -51.44
N GLU A 1086 -33.17 -9.47 -52.31
CA GLU A 1086 -32.90 -8.79 -53.57
C GLU A 1086 -34.08 -8.89 -54.55
N ARG A 1087 -34.69 -10.08 -54.70
CA ARG A 1087 -35.90 -10.29 -55.52
C ARG A 1087 -37.11 -9.53 -54.99
N SER A 1088 -37.21 -9.39 -53.67
CA SER A 1088 -38.29 -8.67 -52.98
C SER A 1088 -38.02 -7.16 -52.85
N HIS A 1089 -36.96 -6.64 -53.49
CA HIS A 1089 -36.56 -5.23 -53.46
C HIS A 1089 -36.35 -4.65 -52.04
N ASN A 1090 -36.00 -5.48 -51.05
CA ASN A 1090 -35.69 -5.04 -49.69
C ASN A 1090 -34.20 -4.70 -49.55
N ALA A 1091 -33.82 -3.51 -50.04
CA ALA A 1091 -32.43 -3.07 -50.09
C ALA A 1091 -31.74 -3.05 -48.71
N LYS A 1092 -32.48 -2.69 -47.64
CA LYS A 1092 -31.92 -2.60 -46.28
C LYS A 1092 -31.50 -3.98 -45.76
N GLU A 1093 -32.32 -5.00 -45.95
CA GLU A 1093 -32.01 -6.36 -45.50
C GLU A 1093 -30.92 -6.99 -46.38
N ALA A 1094 -30.95 -6.75 -47.70
CA ALA A 1094 -29.90 -7.22 -48.60
C ALA A 1094 -28.51 -6.65 -48.22
N ASP A 1095 -28.42 -5.36 -47.91
CA ASP A 1095 -27.16 -4.73 -47.48
C ASP A 1095 -26.68 -5.24 -46.12
N ARG A 1096 -27.60 -5.54 -45.19
CA ARG A 1096 -27.27 -6.18 -43.91
C ARG A 1096 -26.68 -7.57 -44.14
N LEU A 1097 -27.37 -8.42 -44.91
CA LEU A 1097 -26.95 -9.79 -45.19
C LEU A 1097 -25.60 -9.85 -45.93
N ARG A 1098 -25.34 -8.94 -46.88
CA ARG A 1098 -24.02 -8.82 -47.53
C ARG A 1098 -22.89 -8.54 -46.55
N LYS A 1099 -23.10 -7.64 -45.58
CA LYS A 1099 -22.10 -7.32 -44.55
C LYS A 1099 -21.83 -8.51 -43.64
N VAL A 1100 -22.87 -9.24 -43.25
CA VAL A 1100 -22.73 -10.48 -42.45
C VAL A 1100 -21.99 -11.54 -43.25
N LEU A 1101 -22.38 -11.81 -44.50
CA LEU A 1101 -21.72 -12.80 -45.35
C LEU A 1101 -20.25 -12.49 -45.61
N LEU A 1102 -19.89 -11.22 -45.78
CA LEU A 1102 -18.49 -10.80 -45.92
C LEU A 1102 -17.68 -11.14 -44.67
N GLU A 1103 -18.17 -10.75 -43.50
CA GLU A 1103 -17.54 -11.07 -42.21
C GLU A 1103 -17.39 -12.60 -42.01
N LEU A 1104 -18.45 -13.37 -42.29
CA LEU A 1104 -18.40 -14.82 -42.13
C LEU A 1104 -17.47 -15.49 -43.14
N GLY A 1105 -17.30 -14.92 -44.34
CA GLY A 1105 -16.35 -15.38 -45.33
C GLY A 1105 -14.90 -15.13 -44.91
N GLU A 1106 -14.61 -13.95 -44.38
CA GLU A 1106 -13.29 -13.62 -43.78
C GLU A 1106 -13.01 -14.53 -42.58
N TYR A 1107 -13.98 -14.71 -41.67
CA TYR A 1107 -13.84 -15.60 -40.51
C TYR A 1107 -13.63 -17.06 -40.90
N GLU A 1108 -14.31 -17.55 -41.95
CA GLU A 1108 -14.06 -18.88 -42.51
C GLU A 1108 -12.62 -19.00 -43.03
N HIS A 1109 -12.20 -18.07 -43.90
CA HIS A 1109 -10.93 -18.16 -44.64
C HIS A 1109 -9.71 -17.95 -43.73
N ASP A 1110 -9.75 -16.91 -42.89
CA ASP A 1110 -8.59 -16.45 -42.13
C ASP A 1110 -8.44 -17.19 -40.79
N VAL A 1111 -9.52 -17.76 -40.26
CA VAL A 1111 -9.56 -18.31 -38.90
C VAL A 1111 -9.96 -19.78 -38.87
N LEU A 1112 -11.21 -20.12 -39.21
CA LEU A 1112 -11.70 -21.48 -38.97
C LEU A 1112 -11.13 -22.53 -39.94
N TYR A 1113 -10.96 -22.21 -41.22
CA TYR A 1113 -10.42 -23.17 -42.20
C TYR A 1113 -8.95 -23.58 -41.90
N PRO A 1114 -8.03 -22.64 -41.59
CA PRO A 1114 -6.69 -22.99 -41.13
C PRO A 1114 -6.71 -23.86 -39.87
N LEU A 1115 -7.53 -23.52 -38.87
CA LEU A 1115 -7.60 -24.25 -37.60
C LEU A 1115 -8.23 -25.64 -37.76
N ALA A 1116 -9.26 -25.79 -38.59
CA ALA A 1116 -9.87 -27.08 -38.91
C ALA A 1116 -8.86 -28.02 -39.57
N SER A 1117 -8.00 -27.49 -40.45
CA SER A 1117 -6.94 -28.27 -41.11
C SER A 1117 -5.83 -28.72 -40.14
N GLN A 1118 -5.59 -27.96 -39.07
CA GLN A 1118 -4.59 -28.29 -38.06
C GLN A 1118 -5.02 -29.42 -37.12
N ASN A 1119 -6.32 -29.73 -37.00
CA ASN A 1119 -6.87 -30.72 -36.06
C ASN A 1119 -6.29 -30.56 -34.64
N ILE A 1120 -6.35 -29.34 -34.12
CA ILE A 1120 -5.73 -28.99 -32.83
C ILE A 1120 -6.26 -29.92 -31.73
N ALA A 1121 -5.35 -30.59 -31.02
CA ALA A 1121 -5.69 -31.39 -29.85
C ALA A 1121 -5.58 -30.55 -28.56
N ILE A 1122 -6.45 -30.86 -27.59
CA ILE A 1122 -6.39 -30.31 -26.24
C ILE A 1122 -6.13 -31.44 -25.23
N ASP A 1123 -5.49 -31.09 -24.12
CA ASP A 1123 -5.35 -31.96 -22.95
C ASP A 1123 -5.97 -31.24 -21.75
N LEU A 1124 -7.09 -31.76 -21.21
CA LEU A 1124 -7.75 -31.19 -20.04
C LEU A 1124 -6.80 -30.97 -18.86
N ASP A 1125 -5.77 -31.80 -18.67
CA ASP A 1125 -4.81 -31.64 -17.58
C ASP A 1125 -3.96 -30.37 -17.69
N ASP A 1126 -3.79 -29.82 -18.89
CA ASP A 1126 -3.12 -28.54 -19.10
C ASP A 1126 -3.98 -27.37 -18.60
N GLY A 1127 -5.29 -27.56 -18.45
CA GLY A 1127 -6.26 -26.55 -18.02
C GLY A 1127 -6.66 -25.56 -19.10
N VAL A 1128 -7.59 -24.66 -18.77
CA VAL A 1128 -8.16 -23.71 -19.73
C VAL A 1128 -7.14 -22.64 -20.13
N LYS A 1129 -6.25 -22.24 -19.21
CA LYS A 1129 -5.16 -21.27 -19.47
C LYS A 1129 -4.29 -21.64 -20.68
N THR A 1130 -4.04 -22.93 -20.85
CA THR A 1130 -3.15 -23.44 -21.90
C THR A 1130 -3.92 -23.83 -23.15
N ASN A 1131 -5.13 -24.38 -23.01
CA ASN A 1131 -5.88 -24.87 -24.15
C ASN A 1131 -6.68 -23.79 -24.88
N TYR A 1132 -7.29 -22.85 -24.17
CA TYR A 1132 -8.11 -21.80 -24.79
C TYR A 1132 -7.34 -20.93 -25.81
N PRO A 1133 -6.10 -20.48 -25.52
CA PRO A 1133 -5.34 -19.65 -26.46
C PRO A 1133 -4.97 -20.35 -27.77
N LYS A 1134 -4.96 -21.69 -27.82
CA LYS A 1134 -4.65 -22.46 -29.04
C LYS A 1134 -5.59 -22.14 -30.21
N PHE A 1135 -6.80 -21.65 -29.92
CA PHE A 1135 -7.82 -21.34 -30.92
C PHE A 1135 -7.84 -19.86 -31.35
N GLY A 1136 -7.04 -19.01 -30.70
CA GLY A 1136 -6.88 -17.60 -31.09
C GLY A 1136 -8.19 -16.88 -31.39
N GLY A 1137 -8.27 -16.31 -32.60
CA GLY A 1137 -9.44 -15.55 -33.08
C GLY A 1137 -10.72 -16.36 -33.30
N ALA A 1138 -10.69 -17.68 -33.17
CA ALA A 1138 -11.89 -18.52 -33.31
C ALA A 1138 -12.80 -18.44 -32.09
N LEU A 1139 -12.24 -18.19 -30.90
CA LEU A 1139 -13.00 -18.12 -29.66
C LEU A 1139 -13.23 -16.67 -29.24
N LYS A 1140 -14.34 -16.43 -28.55
CA LYS A 1140 -14.64 -15.13 -27.94
C LYS A 1140 -13.51 -14.71 -26.99
N LYS A 1141 -13.01 -13.48 -27.11
CA LYS A 1141 -11.93 -12.97 -26.24
C LYS A 1141 -12.40 -12.88 -24.78
N ILE A 1142 -11.53 -13.31 -23.85
CA ILE A 1142 -11.72 -13.19 -22.40
C ILE A 1142 -10.47 -12.52 -21.80
N PRO A 1143 -10.61 -11.38 -21.10
CA PRO A 1143 -9.47 -10.67 -20.52
C PRO A 1143 -8.65 -11.54 -19.56
N GLY A 1144 -7.37 -11.75 -19.90
CA GLY A 1144 -6.42 -12.58 -19.13
C GLY A 1144 -6.34 -14.05 -19.56
N LEU A 1145 -6.95 -14.38 -20.71
CA LEU A 1145 -6.76 -15.64 -21.44
C LEU A 1145 -6.21 -15.40 -22.86
N GLU A 1146 -5.82 -14.16 -23.20
CA GLU A 1146 -5.18 -13.89 -24.49
C GLU A 1146 -3.81 -14.57 -24.57
N ALA A 1147 -3.41 -15.02 -25.77
CA ALA A 1147 -2.03 -15.40 -26.01
C ALA A 1147 -1.15 -14.17 -25.74
N SER A 1148 -0.09 -14.34 -24.93
CA SER A 1148 0.99 -13.37 -24.90
C SER A 1148 1.61 -13.31 -26.30
N GLU A 1149 1.38 -12.20 -27.00
CA GLU A 1149 2.08 -11.88 -28.26
C GLU A 1149 3.59 -11.81 -28.04
#